data_AF-A0A415IQB4-F1
#
_entry.id   AF-A0A415IQB4-F1
#
_cell.length_a   1.000
_cell.length_b   1.000
_cell.length_c   1.000
_cell.angle_alpha   90.00
_cell.angle_beta   90.00
_cell.angle_gamma   90.00
#
_symmetry.space_group_name_H-M   'P 1'
#
loop_
_entity.id
_entity.type
_entity.pdbx_description
1 polymer ?
#
loop_
_entity_poly.entity_id
_entity_poly.type
_entity_poly.pdbx_seq_one_letter_code
_entity_poly.pdbx_strand_id
1 'polypeptide(L)'
;MPQEKNTFYITTPIYYPSGKLHIGHAYTTVAGDAMARYKRLRGFDVRYLTGTDEHGQKIQQTAEKENITPQELVDRAAEDIQQLWKKLDISNDDFIRTTEERHKKVIEKVFQKLLDNGDIYLDEYEGWYSIPDETFYTETQLVDVERNEKGEVIGGKSPDSGHPVELIKEESYFFRMGKYADRLLAFYEENPEFIQPESRKNEMINNFIKPGLEDLAVSRTTFDWGIKVPGNPKHVIYVWIDALFNYITALGFNTENDENYQKYWPADVHLVGKEIVRFHTIYWPIMLMALDLPLPKKVFAHGWLLMKDGKMSKSKGNVVDPVTLIDRYGLDALRYYLLREVPFGSDGVFTPEGFVERINYDLANDLGNLLNRTVAMVNKYFDGRIQSYEGPVTAFDEPLSSFSQKTIEAYEQAIENMEFSVALSSLWQFVSRTNKYIDETAPWVLAKDKDKEKELQSVMYHLAESLRITAVLLQPFLTQTPEKIFAQLGVTDASLKTWDSIQSFGQLKSVTVQKGEPLFPRLEAEDEVAYIKSKMQGTAPKEEPKQEEKAHERLPEITIDDFMSTELRVAEVIHAEPVKKADRLLKLQLDLGFEKRQVVSGIAKHYKPEELVGRKVICVTNLKPVKLRGELSQGMILAGEDNGVLSLAAVDSSLANGTRIK
;
A
#
# COMPACT_ATOMS: atom_id res chain seq x y z
N MET A 1 24.35 40.03 4.61
CA MET A 1 23.91 38.80 5.30
C MET A 1 23.74 37.75 4.22
N PRO A 2 24.27 36.52 4.35
CA PRO A 2 23.96 35.46 3.41
C PRO A 2 22.45 35.28 3.43
N GLN A 3 21.83 35.27 2.26
CA GLN A 3 20.40 35.06 2.06
C GLN A 3 20.01 33.77 2.84
N GLU A 4 19.18 33.89 3.89
CA GLU A 4 18.71 32.70 4.62
C GLU A 4 18.09 31.74 3.60
N LYS A 5 18.63 30.52 3.51
CA LYS A 5 18.07 29.49 2.65
C LYS A 5 16.68 29.16 3.18
N ASN A 6 15.67 29.16 2.30
CA ASN A 6 14.33 28.70 2.66
C ASN A 6 14.42 27.29 3.26
N THR A 7 13.82 27.10 4.43
CA THR A 7 13.73 25.78 5.07
C THR A 7 12.60 24.96 4.43
N PHE A 8 12.73 23.65 4.46
CA PHE A 8 11.68 22.73 4.03
C PHE A 8 11.62 21.52 4.96
N TYR A 9 10.55 21.39 5.73
CA TYR A 9 10.34 20.29 6.65
C TYR A 9 9.26 19.33 6.13
N ILE A 10 9.67 18.10 5.84
CA ILE A 10 8.79 17.03 5.34
C ILE A 10 8.86 15.82 6.27
N THR A 11 7.72 15.16 6.48
CA THR A 11 7.64 13.96 7.33
C THR A 11 6.91 12.82 6.63
N THR A 12 7.27 11.57 6.95
CA THR A 12 6.39 10.41 6.79
C THR A 12 5.54 10.22 8.04
N PRO A 13 4.55 9.30 8.04
CA PRO A 13 4.03 8.76 9.28
C PRO A 13 5.15 7.99 9.99
N ILE A 14 5.01 7.82 11.30
CA ILE A 14 5.79 6.83 12.05
C ILE A 14 5.10 5.47 11.96
N TYR A 15 5.88 4.41 11.72
CA TYR A 15 5.34 3.09 11.40
C TYR A 15 5.20 2.20 12.63
N TYR A 16 4.09 1.46 12.71
CA TYR A 16 3.83 0.56 13.83
C TYR A 16 4.65 -0.75 13.69
N PRO A 17 5.60 -1.04 14.60
CA PRO A 17 6.57 -2.14 14.47
C PRO A 17 6.01 -3.51 14.85
N SER A 18 4.72 -3.77 14.59
CA SER A 18 4.11 -5.09 14.80
C SER A 18 4.57 -6.15 13.78
N GLY A 19 5.48 -5.78 12.88
CA GLY A 19 6.18 -6.73 12.03
C GLY A 19 6.90 -6.08 10.84
N LYS A 20 7.62 -6.91 10.07
CA LYS A 20 8.31 -6.49 8.84
C LYS A 20 7.45 -5.62 7.92
N LEU A 21 8.05 -4.51 7.47
CA LEU A 21 7.48 -3.59 6.49
C LEU A 21 7.44 -4.22 5.09
N HIS A 22 6.72 -3.58 4.19
CA HIS A 22 6.45 -4.03 2.83
C HIS A 22 6.44 -2.86 1.86
N ILE A 23 6.29 -3.12 0.56
CA ILE A 23 6.36 -2.07 -0.48
C ILE A 23 5.40 -0.88 -0.26
N GLY A 24 4.23 -1.10 0.38
CA GLY A 24 3.34 0.00 0.77
C GLY A 24 3.95 1.02 1.76
N HIS A 25 4.81 0.58 2.69
CA HIS A 25 5.54 1.48 3.60
C HIS A 25 6.72 2.15 2.87
N ALA A 26 7.40 1.37 2.02
CA ALA A 26 8.47 1.88 1.17
C ALA A 26 7.94 2.97 0.22
N TYR A 27 6.71 2.86 -0.28
CA TYR A 27 6.08 3.84 -1.17
C TYR A 27 6.03 5.24 -0.54
N THR A 28 5.49 5.36 0.67
CA THR A 28 5.42 6.65 1.40
C THR A 28 6.81 7.22 1.66
N THR A 29 7.75 6.37 2.09
CA THR A 29 9.10 6.80 2.46
C THR A 29 9.92 7.21 1.24
N VAL A 30 9.82 6.48 0.13
CA VAL A 30 10.48 6.84 -1.13
C VAL A 30 9.88 8.11 -1.74
N ALA A 31 8.58 8.35 -1.59
CA ALA A 31 7.95 9.61 -2.03
C ALA A 31 8.44 10.82 -1.21
N GLY A 32 8.53 10.66 0.12
CA GLY A 32 9.12 11.69 1.00
C GLY A 32 10.57 11.98 0.66
N ASP A 33 11.36 10.93 0.44
CA ASP A 33 12.76 11.03 0.04
C ASP A 33 12.94 11.71 -1.32
N ALA A 34 12.09 11.40 -2.30
CA ALA A 34 12.15 12.05 -3.61
C ALA A 34 11.87 13.55 -3.51
N MET A 35 10.85 13.96 -2.75
CA MET A 35 10.59 15.37 -2.50
C MET A 35 11.74 16.05 -1.72
N ALA A 36 12.26 15.40 -0.68
CA ALA A 36 13.38 15.93 0.10
C ALA A 36 14.62 16.14 -0.78
N ARG A 37 14.99 15.15 -1.59
CA ARG A 37 16.12 15.23 -2.54
C ARG A 37 15.90 16.32 -3.59
N TYR A 38 14.70 16.44 -4.12
CA TYR A 38 14.35 17.52 -5.03
C TYR A 38 14.54 18.89 -4.38
N LYS A 39 13.99 19.11 -3.18
CA LYS A 39 14.15 20.39 -2.47
C LYS A 39 15.62 20.70 -2.13
N ARG A 40 16.41 19.70 -1.74
CA ARG A 40 17.87 19.86 -1.57
C ARG A 40 18.57 20.24 -2.88
N LEU A 41 18.20 19.58 -3.99
CA LEU A 41 18.73 19.89 -5.32
C LEU A 41 18.36 21.31 -5.78
N ARG A 42 17.23 21.83 -5.31
CA ARG A 42 16.78 23.23 -5.46
C ARG A 42 17.42 24.22 -4.47
N GLY A 43 18.32 23.75 -3.61
CA GLY A 43 19.06 24.60 -2.68
C GLY A 43 18.37 24.90 -1.35
N PHE A 44 17.23 24.27 -1.05
CA PHE A 44 16.56 24.41 0.25
C PHE A 44 17.37 23.76 1.37
N ASP A 45 17.22 24.30 2.57
CA ASP A 45 17.66 23.66 3.80
C ASP A 45 16.57 22.68 4.27
N VAL A 46 16.76 21.40 3.95
CA VAL A 46 15.73 20.37 4.13
C VAL A 46 15.95 19.63 5.44
N ARG A 47 14.85 19.37 6.16
CA ARG A 47 14.77 18.35 7.20
C ARG A 47 13.72 17.33 6.81
N TYR A 48 14.10 16.06 6.76
CA TYR A 48 13.22 14.95 6.42
C TYR A 48 13.14 13.95 7.58
N LEU A 49 11.94 13.79 8.16
CA LEU A 49 11.70 12.91 9.31
C LEU A 49 10.93 11.65 8.92
N THR A 50 11.38 10.52 9.48
CA THR A 50 10.61 9.26 9.56
C THR A 50 10.82 8.62 10.94
N GLY A 51 10.17 7.51 11.25
CA GLY A 51 10.31 6.88 12.56
C GLY A 51 9.36 5.71 12.82
N THR A 52 9.25 5.34 14.10
CA THR A 52 8.45 4.21 14.60
C THR A 52 7.54 4.62 15.76
N ASP A 53 6.30 4.11 15.70
CA ASP A 53 5.29 4.24 16.76
C ASP A 53 5.32 2.99 17.63
N GLU A 54 5.93 3.08 18.81
CA GLU A 54 6.41 1.91 19.55
C GLU A 54 5.57 1.52 20.76
N HIS A 55 4.46 2.20 21.05
CA HIS A 55 3.64 1.93 22.24
C HIS A 55 2.31 1.21 21.90
N GLY A 56 1.57 0.78 22.93
CA GLY A 56 0.22 0.22 22.78
C GLY A 56 0.11 -1.28 23.02
N GLN A 57 -1.14 -1.73 23.17
CA GLN A 57 -1.51 -3.08 23.58
C GLN A 57 -0.98 -4.16 22.62
N LYS A 58 -1.00 -3.91 21.31
CA LYS A 58 -0.59 -4.89 20.30
C LYS A 58 0.89 -5.21 20.34
N ILE A 59 1.75 -4.22 20.60
CA ILE A 59 3.19 -4.46 20.86
C ILE A 59 3.37 -5.29 22.12
N GLN A 60 2.66 -4.95 23.21
CA GLN A 60 2.72 -5.72 24.46
C GLN A 60 2.33 -7.18 24.24
N GLN A 61 1.18 -7.45 23.62
CA GLN A 61 0.71 -8.81 23.33
C GLN A 61 1.64 -9.58 22.39
N THR A 62 2.26 -8.91 21.42
CA THR A 62 3.21 -9.55 20.50
C THR A 62 4.48 -9.95 21.24
N ALA A 63 5.00 -9.08 22.10
CA ALA A 63 6.16 -9.35 22.92
C ALA A 63 5.91 -10.51 23.91
N GLU A 64 4.73 -10.53 24.55
CA GLU A 64 4.28 -11.64 25.41
C GLU A 64 4.21 -12.96 24.65
N LYS A 65 3.64 -12.98 23.42
CA LYS A 65 3.60 -14.17 22.56
C LYS A 65 4.98 -14.67 22.16
N GLU A 66 5.93 -13.77 21.96
CA GLU A 66 7.33 -14.09 21.62
C GLU A 66 8.21 -14.37 22.86
N ASN A 67 7.67 -14.25 24.08
CA ASN A 67 8.41 -14.36 25.35
C ASN A 67 9.61 -13.39 25.45
N ILE A 68 9.44 -12.16 24.98
CA ILE A 68 10.41 -11.06 25.09
C ILE A 68 9.75 -9.84 25.72
N THR A 69 10.55 -8.86 26.15
CA THR A 69 10.00 -7.57 26.60
C THR A 69 9.51 -6.72 25.42
N PRO A 70 8.52 -5.85 25.61
CA PRO A 70 8.10 -4.91 24.57
C PRO A 70 9.24 -4.03 24.04
N GLN A 71 10.17 -3.62 24.90
CA GLN A 71 11.36 -2.84 24.51
C GLN A 71 12.25 -3.62 23.53
N GLU A 72 12.55 -4.89 23.83
CA GLU A 72 13.34 -5.75 22.94
C GLU A 72 12.68 -5.94 21.57
N LEU A 73 11.34 -6.07 21.54
CA LEU A 73 10.58 -6.18 20.29
C LEU A 73 10.74 -4.93 19.42
N VAL A 74 10.55 -3.75 19.99
CA VAL A 74 10.59 -2.49 19.24
C VAL A 74 12.02 -2.07 18.89
N ASP A 75 13.02 -2.39 19.71
CA ASP A 75 14.43 -2.18 19.38
C ASP A 75 14.83 -2.98 18.14
N ARG A 76 14.49 -4.27 18.11
CA ARG A 76 14.73 -5.15 16.95
C ARG A 76 14.02 -4.63 15.70
N ALA A 77 12.76 -4.24 15.84
CA ALA A 77 11.98 -3.76 14.70
C ALA A 77 12.47 -2.39 14.18
N ALA A 78 12.86 -1.47 15.07
CA ALA A 78 13.44 -0.19 14.67
C ALA A 78 14.78 -0.37 13.94
N GLU A 79 15.59 -1.35 14.35
CA GLU A 79 16.82 -1.72 13.63
C GLU A 79 16.50 -2.26 12.23
N ASP A 80 15.60 -3.23 12.11
CA ASP A 80 15.16 -3.80 10.82
C ASP A 80 14.65 -2.71 9.86
N ILE A 81 13.86 -1.76 10.37
CA ILE A 81 13.29 -0.65 9.61
C ILE A 81 14.40 0.31 9.14
N GLN A 82 15.33 0.68 10.02
CA GLN A 82 16.47 1.53 9.65
C GLN A 82 17.40 0.84 8.63
N GLN A 83 17.57 -0.48 8.72
CA GLN A 83 18.31 -1.25 7.71
C GLN A 83 17.60 -1.22 6.36
N LEU A 84 16.26 -1.34 6.34
CA LEU A 84 15.48 -1.20 5.11
C LEU A 84 15.62 0.21 4.52
N TRP A 85 15.56 1.26 5.33
CA TRP A 85 15.76 2.65 4.88
C TRP A 85 17.16 2.89 4.31
N LYS A 86 18.20 2.34 4.93
CA LYS A 86 19.56 2.34 4.37
C LYS A 86 19.61 1.59 3.03
N LYS A 87 18.95 0.44 2.91
CA LYS A 87 18.90 -0.34 1.67
C LYS A 87 18.14 0.36 0.54
N LEU A 88 17.14 1.16 0.89
CA LEU A 88 16.37 2.01 -0.02
C LEU A 88 17.06 3.35 -0.35
N ASP A 89 18.24 3.60 0.23
CA ASP A 89 18.96 4.87 0.21
C ASP A 89 18.05 6.06 0.56
N ILE A 90 17.31 5.94 1.66
CA ILE A 90 16.48 7.01 2.20
C ILE A 90 17.38 8.03 2.91
N SER A 91 17.20 9.31 2.57
CA SER A 91 17.99 10.45 3.05
C SER A 91 17.30 11.20 4.21
N ASN A 92 16.64 10.48 5.11
CA ASN A 92 16.03 11.09 6.30
C ASN A 92 17.13 11.63 7.23
N ASP A 93 16.91 12.83 7.77
CA ASP A 93 17.88 13.54 8.63
C ASP A 93 17.76 13.13 10.10
N ASP A 94 16.66 12.48 10.46
CA ASP A 94 16.41 11.92 11.80
C ASP A 94 15.48 10.70 11.67
N PHE A 95 15.54 9.83 12.68
CA PHE A 95 14.66 8.67 12.85
C PHE A 95 14.10 8.70 14.28
N ILE A 96 12.86 9.15 14.44
CA ILE A 96 12.24 9.28 15.76
C ILE A 96 11.67 7.95 16.23
N ARG A 97 11.88 7.62 17.50
CA ARG A 97 11.25 6.47 18.16
C ARG A 97 10.45 6.98 19.35
N THR A 98 9.19 6.58 19.50
CA THR A 98 8.36 7.08 20.61
C THR A 98 8.84 6.58 21.98
N THR A 99 9.66 5.52 22.04
CA THR A 99 10.32 5.08 23.29
C THR A 99 11.47 6.00 23.76
N GLU A 100 11.95 6.93 22.94
CA GLU A 100 13.06 7.81 23.31
C GLU A 100 12.67 8.83 24.39
N GLU A 101 13.59 9.10 25.30
CA GLU A 101 13.39 10.06 26.40
C GLU A 101 13.10 11.48 25.90
N ARG A 102 13.65 11.89 24.74
CA ARG A 102 13.35 13.18 24.12
C ARG A 102 11.89 13.31 23.72
N HIS A 103 11.23 12.20 23.40
CA HIS A 103 9.82 12.16 23.06
C HIS A 103 8.97 12.12 24.34
N LYS A 104 9.21 11.13 25.22
CA LYS A 104 8.43 10.89 26.44
C LYS A 104 8.26 12.13 27.32
N LYS A 105 9.36 12.83 27.59
CA LYS A 105 9.37 14.04 28.42
C LYS A 105 8.52 15.17 27.83
N VAL A 106 8.46 15.27 26.51
CA VAL A 106 7.65 16.29 25.84
C VAL A 106 6.18 15.90 25.87
N ILE A 107 5.85 14.63 25.64
CA ILE A 107 4.48 14.12 25.74
C ILE A 107 3.88 14.32 27.14
N GLU A 108 4.64 14.02 28.19
CA GLU A 108 4.21 14.27 29.58
C GLU A 108 3.86 15.75 29.81
N LYS A 109 4.72 16.67 29.35
CA LYS A 109 4.47 18.12 29.45
C LYS A 109 3.26 18.56 28.63
N VAL A 110 3.12 18.04 27.42
CA VAL A 110 1.98 18.33 26.52
C VAL A 110 0.68 17.89 27.17
N PHE A 111 0.63 16.67 27.70
CA PHE A 111 -0.56 16.13 28.34
C PHE A 111 -0.94 16.96 29.57
N GLN A 112 0.03 17.29 30.43
CA GLN A 112 -0.21 18.16 31.58
C GLN A 112 -0.71 19.54 31.15
N LYS A 113 -0.14 20.13 30.11
CA LYS A 113 -0.56 21.45 29.61
C LYS A 113 -2.01 21.45 29.10
N LEU A 114 -2.41 20.40 28.39
CA LEU A 114 -3.78 20.23 27.90
C LEU A 114 -4.77 19.98 29.06
N LEU A 115 -4.34 19.27 30.11
CA LEU A 115 -5.10 19.11 31.34
C LEU A 115 -5.29 20.47 32.06
N ASP A 116 -4.21 21.23 32.22
CA ASP A 116 -4.22 22.55 32.88
C ASP A 116 -5.08 23.57 32.13
N ASN A 117 -5.14 23.49 30.79
CA ASN A 117 -5.99 24.33 29.95
C ASN A 117 -7.49 23.91 30.00
N GLY A 118 -7.81 22.78 30.63
CA GLY A 118 -9.17 22.21 30.67
C GLY A 118 -9.63 21.57 29.35
N ASP A 119 -8.70 21.35 28.42
CA ASP A 119 -8.94 20.65 27.15
C ASP A 119 -8.99 19.14 27.34
N ILE A 120 -8.26 18.63 28.34
CA ILE A 120 -8.37 17.24 28.80
C ILE A 120 -9.14 17.20 30.13
N TYR A 121 -10.01 16.20 30.28
CA TYR A 121 -10.72 15.93 31.53
C TYR A 121 -10.89 14.42 31.73
N LEU A 122 -11.05 13.98 32.98
CA LEU A 122 -11.28 12.57 33.32
C LEU A 122 -12.78 12.28 33.28
N ASP A 123 -13.17 11.19 32.63
CA ASP A 123 -14.54 10.69 32.59
C ASP A 123 -14.55 9.16 32.44
N GLU A 124 -15.72 8.54 32.50
CA GLU A 124 -15.88 7.11 32.21
C GLU A 124 -16.40 6.93 30.77
N TYR A 125 -15.67 6.16 29.96
CA TYR A 125 -16.12 5.72 28.65
C TYR A 125 -16.95 4.44 28.78
N GLU A 126 -18.12 4.40 28.18
CA GLU A 126 -18.91 3.19 27.96
C GLU A 126 -19.17 3.05 26.45
N GLY A 127 -18.67 1.97 25.84
CA GLY A 127 -18.86 1.75 24.40
C GLY A 127 -18.57 0.32 23.96
N TRP A 128 -19.02 0.00 22.75
CA TRP A 128 -18.94 -1.34 22.19
C TRP A 128 -17.62 -1.55 21.46
N TYR A 129 -16.73 -2.37 22.00
CA TYR A 129 -15.39 -2.57 21.51
C TYR A 129 -15.27 -3.88 20.73
N SER A 130 -14.75 -3.80 19.50
CA SER A 130 -14.29 -4.99 18.77
C SER A 130 -12.81 -5.21 19.07
N ILE A 131 -12.49 -6.29 19.79
CA ILE A 131 -11.09 -6.65 20.09
C ILE A 131 -10.29 -6.87 18.80
N PRO A 132 -10.79 -7.60 17.78
CA PRO A 132 -10.04 -7.81 16.54
C PRO A 132 -9.82 -6.52 15.71
N ASP A 133 -10.73 -5.55 15.79
CA ASP A 133 -10.63 -4.29 15.02
C ASP A 133 -10.01 -3.14 15.81
N GLU A 134 -9.77 -3.34 17.10
CA GLU A 134 -9.27 -2.34 18.05
C GLU A 134 -10.07 -1.02 18.02
N THR A 135 -11.38 -1.13 17.75
CA THR A 135 -12.24 0.02 17.48
C THR A 135 -13.46 -0.01 18.37
N PHE A 136 -13.77 1.16 18.93
CA PHE A 136 -15.02 1.39 19.63
C PHE A 136 -16.08 1.87 18.65
N TYR A 137 -17.27 1.34 18.82
CA TYR A 137 -18.46 1.69 18.06
C TYR A 137 -19.52 2.21 19.02
N THR A 138 -20.26 3.21 18.55
CA THR A 138 -21.51 3.59 19.19
C THR A 138 -22.58 2.55 18.90
N GLU A 139 -23.64 2.49 19.69
CA GLU A 139 -24.78 1.59 19.45
C GLU A 139 -25.37 1.73 18.05
N THR A 140 -25.31 2.92 17.45
CA THR A 140 -25.86 3.20 16.12
C THR A 140 -24.98 2.71 14.98
N GLN A 141 -23.71 2.41 15.25
CA GLN A 141 -22.74 1.92 14.26
C GLN A 141 -22.70 0.40 14.17
N LEU A 142 -23.21 -0.32 15.17
CA LEU A 142 -23.18 -1.79 15.19
C LEU A 142 -24.07 -2.41 14.10
N VAL A 143 -23.62 -3.54 13.55
CA VAL A 143 -24.41 -4.42 12.69
C VAL A 143 -24.82 -5.69 13.44
N ASP A 144 -25.86 -6.40 12.99
CA ASP A 144 -26.44 -7.56 13.69
C ASP A 144 -26.73 -7.27 15.18
N VAL A 145 -27.32 -6.10 15.47
CA VAL A 145 -27.55 -5.62 16.84
C VAL A 145 -28.47 -6.57 17.61
N GLU A 146 -27.97 -7.10 18.72
CA GLU A 146 -28.72 -7.92 19.66
C GLU A 146 -29.35 -7.02 20.72
N ARG A 147 -30.67 -7.15 20.91
CA ARG A 147 -31.43 -6.37 21.90
C ARG A 147 -32.12 -7.28 22.90
N ASN A 148 -32.19 -6.85 24.15
CA ASN A 148 -32.96 -7.54 25.18
C ASN A 148 -34.48 -7.26 25.05
N GLU A 149 -35.30 -7.90 25.89
CA GLU A 149 -36.76 -7.73 25.91
C GLU A 149 -37.22 -6.29 26.20
N LYS A 150 -36.33 -5.44 26.75
CA LYS A 150 -36.59 -4.01 27.01
C LYS A 150 -36.15 -3.10 25.85
N GLY A 151 -35.56 -3.67 24.81
CA GLY A 151 -35.07 -2.94 23.63
C GLY A 151 -33.67 -2.35 23.77
N GLU A 152 -32.96 -2.62 24.87
CA GLU A 152 -31.58 -2.15 25.10
C GLU A 152 -30.60 -3.01 24.29
N VAL A 153 -29.57 -2.39 23.73
CA VAL A 153 -28.51 -3.11 23.00
C VAL A 153 -27.69 -3.92 24.01
N ILE A 154 -27.55 -5.22 23.78
CA ILE A 154 -26.77 -6.14 24.62
C ILE A 154 -25.63 -6.83 23.87
N GLY A 155 -25.55 -6.61 22.56
CA GLY A 155 -24.50 -7.16 21.72
C GLY A 155 -24.64 -6.69 20.28
N GLY A 156 -23.67 -7.04 19.47
CA GLY A 156 -23.68 -6.79 18.04
C GLY A 156 -22.36 -7.20 17.41
N LYS A 157 -22.14 -6.72 16.20
CA LYS A 157 -20.90 -6.92 15.47
C LYS A 157 -20.38 -5.61 14.91
N SER A 158 -19.08 -5.57 14.72
CA SER A 158 -18.37 -4.50 14.03
C SER A 158 -18.91 -4.31 12.61
N PRO A 159 -19.25 -3.09 12.20
CA PRO A 159 -19.65 -2.79 10.82
C PRO A 159 -18.52 -3.03 9.81
N ASP A 160 -17.27 -2.98 10.26
CA ASP A 160 -16.09 -3.05 9.39
C ASP A 160 -15.67 -4.49 9.09
N SER A 161 -15.81 -5.39 10.07
CA SER A 161 -15.28 -6.77 9.98
C SER A 161 -16.29 -7.88 10.23
N GLY A 162 -17.45 -7.55 10.81
CA GLY A 162 -18.41 -8.53 11.30
C GLY A 162 -17.96 -9.30 12.54
N HIS A 163 -16.86 -8.88 13.20
CA HIS A 163 -16.43 -9.47 14.48
C HIS A 163 -17.35 -9.05 15.64
N PRO A 164 -17.58 -9.91 16.64
CA PRO A 164 -18.40 -9.56 17.80
C PRO A 164 -17.78 -8.40 18.60
N VAL A 165 -18.64 -7.55 19.16
CA VAL A 165 -18.25 -6.46 20.05
C VAL A 165 -18.60 -6.78 21.51
N GLU A 166 -17.83 -6.21 22.44
CA GLU A 166 -18.07 -6.29 23.88
C GLU A 166 -18.31 -4.90 24.46
N LEU A 167 -19.28 -4.76 25.37
CA LEU A 167 -19.48 -3.49 26.08
C LEU A 167 -18.36 -3.31 27.11
N ILE A 168 -17.50 -2.33 26.88
CA ILE A 168 -16.39 -2.02 27.79
C ILE A 168 -16.70 -0.70 28.49
N LYS A 169 -16.58 -0.71 29.82
CA LYS A 169 -16.52 0.48 30.65
C LYS A 169 -15.10 0.70 31.12
N GLU A 170 -14.52 1.84 30.77
CA GLU A 170 -13.16 2.18 31.14
C GLU A 170 -13.06 3.66 31.50
N GLU A 171 -12.46 3.93 32.65
CA GLU A 171 -12.05 5.29 33.02
C GLU A 171 -11.00 5.80 32.03
N SER A 172 -11.24 6.96 31.44
CA SER A 172 -10.31 7.56 30.47
C SER A 172 -10.30 9.08 30.56
N TYR A 173 -9.14 9.66 30.30
CA TYR A 173 -9.03 11.06 29.94
C TYR A 173 -9.54 11.29 28.51
N PHE A 174 -10.39 12.30 28.36
CA PHE A 174 -10.96 12.74 27.09
C PHE A 174 -10.48 14.12 26.72
N PHE A 175 -10.23 14.32 25.43
CA PHE A 175 -9.87 15.60 24.83
C PHE A 175 -11.11 16.24 24.18
N ARG A 176 -11.35 17.53 24.49
CA ARG A 176 -12.51 18.31 24.03
C ARG A 176 -12.42 18.70 22.55
N MET A 177 -12.75 17.78 21.67
CA MET A 177 -12.65 17.99 20.22
C MET A 177 -13.63 19.04 19.72
N GLY A 178 -14.89 18.99 20.20
CA GLY A 178 -15.96 19.89 19.75
C GLY A 178 -15.67 21.38 19.95
N LYS A 179 -14.84 21.72 20.95
CA LYS A 179 -14.41 23.11 21.24
C LYS A 179 -13.69 23.79 20.07
N TYR A 180 -13.06 23.02 19.18
CA TYR A 180 -12.19 23.54 18.12
C TYR A 180 -12.75 23.38 16.70
N ALA A 181 -13.95 22.79 16.54
CA ALA A 181 -14.51 22.47 15.23
C ALA A 181 -14.66 23.71 14.31
N ASP A 182 -15.20 24.81 14.82
CA ASP A 182 -15.40 26.04 14.04
C ASP A 182 -14.07 26.67 13.61
N ARG A 183 -13.08 26.70 14.51
CA ARG A 183 -11.73 27.21 14.22
C ARG A 183 -11.03 26.34 13.16
N LEU A 184 -11.22 25.03 13.21
CA LEU A 184 -10.68 24.09 12.22
C LEU A 184 -11.32 24.30 10.83
N LEU A 185 -12.64 24.49 10.76
CA LEU A 185 -13.33 24.78 9.50
C LEU A 185 -12.87 26.10 8.88
N ALA A 186 -12.77 27.17 9.69
CA ALA A 186 -12.25 28.45 9.22
C ALA A 186 -10.82 28.31 8.66
N PHE A 187 -9.96 27.54 9.35
CA PHE A 187 -8.61 27.27 8.87
C PHE A 187 -8.60 26.57 7.50
N TYR A 188 -9.49 25.62 7.24
CA TYR A 188 -9.59 24.94 5.93
C TYR A 188 -10.08 25.84 4.80
N GLU A 189 -10.90 26.84 5.11
CA GLU A 189 -11.38 27.84 4.15
C GLU A 189 -10.26 28.82 3.79
N GLU A 190 -9.50 29.28 4.79
CA GLU A 190 -8.36 30.18 4.61
C GLU A 190 -7.15 29.49 3.95
N ASN A 191 -7.01 28.17 4.12
CA ASN A 191 -5.87 27.39 3.62
C ASN A 191 -6.38 26.25 2.72
N PRO A 192 -6.82 26.55 1.49
CA PRO A 192 -7.45 25.56 0.62
C PRO A 192 -6.53 24.39 0.27
N GLU A 193 -5.21 24.62 0.24
CA GLU A 193 -4.21 23.60 -0.06
C GLU A 193 -3.75 22.76 1.14
N PHE A 194 -4.31 22.99 2.33
CA PHE A 194 -3.91 22.28 3.54
C PHE A 194 -4.11 20.76 3.42
N ILE A 195 -5.21 20.30 2.81
CA ILE A 195 -5.50 18.87 2.63
C ILE A 195 -5.45 18.55 1.14
N GLN A 196 -4.53 17.68 0.75
CA GLN A 196 -4.40 17.22 -0.64
C GLN A 196 -4.45 15.68 -0.70
N PRO A 197 -5.06 15.10 -1.75
CA PRO A 197 -5.86 15.75 -2.78
C PRO A 197 -7.22 16.27 -2.25
N GLU A 198 -7.85 17.18 -2.99
CA GLU A 198 -9.14 17.83 -2.64
C GLU A 198 -10.27 16.85 -2.28
N SER A 199 -10.28 15.64 -2.84
CA SER A 199 -11.25 14.60 -2.49
C SER A 199 -11.20 14.23 -1.01
N ARG A 200 -10.01 14.24 -0.39
CA ARG A 200 -9.82 13.94 1.04
C ARG A 200 -10.33 15.06 1.92
N LYS A 201 -10.15 16.32 1.52
CA LYS A 201 -10.74 17.48 2.22
C LYS A 201 -12.25 17.35 2.34
N ASN A 202 -12.90 17.04 1.22
CA ASN A 202 -14.35 16.87 1.16
C ASN A 202 -14.84 15.70 2.02
N GLU A 203 -14.09 14.59 2.06
CA GLU A 203 -14.36 13.45 2.93
C GLU A 203 -14.29 13.86 4.42
N MET A 204 -13.25 14.58 4.82
CA MET A 204 -13.06 15.02 6.21
C MET A 204 -14.18 15.95 6.69
N ILE A 205 -14.53 16.94 5.86
CA ILE A 205 -15.57 17.91 6.20
C ILE A 205 -16.94 17.23 6.30
N ASN A 206 -17.33 16.43 5.31
CA ASN A 206 -18.69 15.91 5.22
C ASN A 206 -18.95 14.73 6.16
N ASN A 207 -17.97 13.83 6.32
CA ASN A 207 -18.20 12.59 7.05
C ASN A 207 -17.88 12.70 8.55
N PHE A 208 -17.02 13.65 8.95
CA PHE A 208 -16.53 13.72 10.33
C PHE A 208 -16.82 15.05 11.01
N ILE A 209 -16.59 16.20 10.35
CA ILE A 209 -16.73 17.50 11.02
C ILE A 209 -18.19 17.96 11.05
N LYS A 210 -18.90 17.90 9.91
CA LYS A 210 -20.31 18.35 9.82
C LYS A 210 -21.28 17.61 10.76
N PRO A 211 -21.16 16.28 11.00
CA PRO A 211 -21.99 15.59 11.98
C PRO A 211 -21.76 16.05 13.42
N GLY A 212 -20.61 16.67 13.71
CA GLY A 212 -20.14 17.02 15.06
C GLY A 212 -18.97 16.13 15.48
N LEU A 213 -17.99 16.74 16.18
CA LEU A 213 -16.83 16.03 16.70
C LEU A 213 -17.09 15.60 18.15
N GLU A 214 -17.12 14.29 18.38
CA GLU A 214 -17.14 13.71 19.73
C GLU A 214 -15.79 13.88 20.43
N ASP A 215 -15.82 13.95 21.77
CA ASP A 215 -14.62 14.06 22.58
C ASP A 215 -13.77 12.79 22.47
N LEU A 216 -12.45 12.96 22.35
CA LEU A 216 -11.52 11.91 21.97
C LEU A 216 -10.88 11.28 23.21
N ALA A 217 -11.02 9.97 23.40
CA ALA A 217 -10.34 9.26 24.48
C ALA A 217 -8.82 9.22 24.24
N VAL A 218 -8.05 9.92 25.08
CA VAL A 218 -6.59 10.11 24.98
C VAL A 218 -5.79 9.37 26.06
N SER A 219 -6.41 8.48 26.82
CA SER A 219 -5.71 7.55 27.72
C SER A 219 -6.34 6.16 27.76
N ARG A 220 -5.63 5.18 28.31
CA ARG A 220 -6.10 3.81 28.60
C ARG A 220 -5.54 3.32 29.93
N THR A 221 -6.22 2.37 30.54
CA THR A 221 -5.86 1.65 31.78
C THR A 221 -5.73 0.13 31.57
N THR A 222 -6.15 -0.36 30.41
CA THR A 222 -6.20 -1.79 30.04
C THR A 222 -4.84 -2.42 29.67
N PHE A 223 -3.79 -1.62 29.52
CA PHE A 223 -2.43 -2.09 29.22
C PHE A 223 -1.38 -1.16 29.82
N ASP A 224 -0.15 -1.67 29.97
CA ASP A 224 0.91 -0.95 30.67
C ASP A 224 1.97 -0.35 29.75
N TRP A 225 2.13 -0.91 28.54
CA TRP A 225 3.16 -0.48 27.59
C TRP A 225 2.82 0.85 26.89
N GLY A 226 3.30 1.95 27.48
CA GLY A 226 3.25 3.30 26.93
C GLY A 226 3.67 4.37 27.94
N ILE A 227 3.50 5.63 27.56
CA ILE A 227 3.87 6.78 28.41
C ILE A 227 2.81 6.95 29.50
N LYS A 228 3.22 7.00 30.77
CA LYS A 228 2.28 7.15 31.89
C LYS A 228 1.75 8.59 31.96
N VAL A 229 0.47 8.74 32.33
CA VAL A 229 -0.10 10.06 32.60
C VAL A 229 0.55 10.66 33.86
N PRO A 230 1.12 11.88 33.79
CA PRO A 230 1.69 12.54 34.96
C PRO A 230 0.67 12.67 36.09
N GLY A 231 1.05 12.26 37.31
CA GLY A 231 0.18 12.29 38.48
C GLY A 231 -0.90 11.19 38.55
N ASN A 232 -1.10 10.40 37.48
CA ASN A 232 -2.04 9.27 37.48
C ASN A 232 -1.46 8.05 36.71
N PRO A 233 -0.50 7.32 37.31
CA PRO A 233 0.27 6.27 36.63
C PRO A 233 -0.54 5.02 36.26
N LYS A 234 -1.80 4.91 36.73
CA LYS A 234 -2.76 3.90 36.28
C LYS A 234 -3.09 4.08 34.79
N HIS A 235 -3.02 5.32 34.29
CA HIS A 235 -3.30 5.63 32.90
C HIS A 235 -2.03 5.68 32.05
N VAL A 236 -2.15 5.16 30.84
CA VAL A 236 -1.21 5.28 29.74
C VAL A 236 -1.79 6.28 28.73
N ILE A 237 -0.98 7.24 28.30
CA ILE A 237 -1.33 8.19 27.23
C ILE A 237 -1.52 7.42 25.94
N TYR A 238 -2.67 7.61 25.30
CA TYR A 238 -3.05 6.86 24.11
C TYR A 238 -2.41 7.43 22.83
N VAL A 239 -2.43 6.60 21.77
CA VAL A 239 -1.69 6.79 20.52
C VAL A 239 -1.86 8.17 19.88
N TRP A 240 -3.00 8.85 20.06
CA TRP A 240 -3.24 10.15 19.43
C TRP A 240 -2.27 11.23 19.88
N ILE A 241 -2.03 11.38 21.19
CA ILE A 241 -1.10 12.40 21.70
C ILE A 241 0.34 11.91 21.53
N ASP A 242 0.61 10.65 21.85
CA ASP A 242 1.95 10.06 21.74
C ASP A 242 2.46 10.12 20.29
N ALA A 243 1.78 9.44 19.36
CA ALA A 243 2.25 9.33 17.99
C ALA A 243 2.25 10.67 17.24
N LEU A 244 1.21 11.52 17.32
CA LEU A 244 1.14 12.73 16.49
C LEU A 244 2.20 13.78 16.87
N PHE A 245 2.60 13.84 18.13
CA PHE A 245 3.59 14.82 18.58
C PHE A 245 5.02 14.49 18.14
N ASN A 246 5.28 13.28 17.60
CA ASN A 246 6.59 12.91 17.06
C ASN A 246 7.19 13.99 16.14
N TYR A 247 6.32 14.64 15.34
CA TYR A 247 6.70 15.65 14.35
C TYR A 247 7.35 16.89 14.95
N ILE A 248 7.05 17.23 16.21
CA ILE A 248 7.66 18.37 16.90
C ILE A 248 8.64 17.94 17.98
N THR A 249 8.45 16.76 18.61
CA THR A 249 9.43 16.24 19.57
C THR A 249 10.77 15.92 18.91
N ALA A 250 10.76 15.41 17.67
CA ALA A 250 11.99 15.15 16.92
C ALA A 250 12.79 16.44 16.62
N LEU A 251 12.12 17.59 16.64
CA LEU A 251 12.74 18.90 16.48
C LEU A 251 13.20 19.53 17.81
N GLY A 252 12.98 18.86 18.95
CA GLY A 252 13.36 19.36 20.26
C GLY A 252 12.37 20.35 20.89
N PHE A 253 11.11 20.35 20.46
CA PHE A 253 10.06 21.20 21.05
C PHE A 253 10.01 21.12 22.59
N ASN A 254 10.00 22.27 23.27
CA ASN A 254 9.99 22.38 24.74
C ASN A 254 11.14 21.63 25.45
N THR A 255 12.30 21.56 24.79
CA THR A 255 13.57 21.09 25.36
C THR A 255 14.60 22.23 25.37
N GLU A 256 15.77 22.00 25.98
CA GLU A 256 16.88 22.96 25.96
C GLU A 256 17.53 23.11 24.57
N ASN A 257 17.29 22.15 23.67
CA ASN A 257 17.83 22.12 22.32
C ASN A 257 16.69 22.20 21.29
N ASP A 258 15.99 23.34 21.23
CA ASP A 258 14.82 23.56 20.36
C ASP A 258 15.16 24.27 19.04
N GLU A 259 16.45 24.43 18.70
CA GLU A 259 16.91 25.14 17.50
C GLU A 259 16.25 24.63 16.22
N ASN A 260 16.12 23.30 16.09
CA ASN A 260 15.44 22.69 14.95
C ASN A 260 13.94 23.00 14.95
N TYR A 261 13.29 23.08 16.10
CA TYR A 261 11.88 23.44 16.20
C TYR A 261 11.66 24.87 15.71
N GLN A 262 12.46 25.82 16.20
CA GLN A 262 12.39 27.23 15.80
C GLN A 262 12.65 27.45 14.31
N LYS A 263 13.48 26.59 13.70
CA LYS A 263 13.89 26.71 12.30
C LYS A 263 12.95 26.03 11.30
N TYR A 264 12.42 24.86 11.66
CA TYR A 264 11.71 23.97 10.73
C TYR A 264 10.19 23.86 10.99
N TRP A 265 9.70 24.23 12.18
CA TRP A 265 8.25 24.20 12.46
C TRP A 265 7.58 25.51 12.02
N PRO A 266 6.39 25.48 11.36
CA PRO A 266 5.56 24.32 11.03
C PRO A 266 6.05 23.50 9.84
N ALA A 267 5.74 22.19 9.85
CA ALA A 267 6.03 21.31 8.73
C ALA A 267 5.41 21.83 7.42
N ASP A 268 6.21 21.86 6.36
CA ASP A 268 5.73 22.18 5.01
C ASP A 268 4.81 21.07 4.50
N VAL A 269 5.15 19.81 4.80
CA VAL A 269 4.41 18.64 4.32
C VAL A 269 4.42 17.52 5.35
N HIS A 270 3.24 17.02 5.69
CA HIS A 270 3.07 15.66 6.23
C HIS A 270 2.57 14.73 5.11
N LEU A 271 3.38 13.74 4.74
CA LEU A 271 2.95 12.66 3.86
C LEU A 271 2.27 11.57 4.69
N VAL A 272 1.07 11.15 4.29
CA VAL A 272 0.32 10.11 5.00
C VAL A 272 -0.45 9.20 4.06
N GLY A 273 -0.78 8.00 4.53
CA GLY A 273 -1.78 7.15 3.87
C GLY A 273 -3.19 7.68 4.12
N LYS A 274 -4.10 7.48 3.15
CA LYS A 274 -5.50 7.90 3.26
C LYS A 274 -6.23 7.40 4.52
N GLU A 275 -5.80 6.28 5.10
CA GLU A 275 -6.43 5.68 6.28
C GLU A 275 -6.17 6.47 7.58
N ILE A 276 -5.09 7.25 7.62
CA ILE A 276 -4.72 8.07 8.78
C ILE A 276 -4.90 9.58 8.52
N VAL A 277 -5.49 9.96 7.37
CA VAL A 277 -5.70 11.37 7.00
C VAL A 277 -6.55 12.10 8.02
N ARG A 278 -7.57 11.43 8.59
CA ARG A 278 -8.43 11.98 9.65
C ARG A 278 -7.63 12.47 10.84
N PHE A 279 -6.65 11.68 11.28
CA PHE A 279 -5.83 12.01 12.45
C PHE A 279 -4.96 13.24 12.19
N HIS A 280 -4.43 13.38 10.97
CA HIS A 280 -3.51 14.45 10.62
C HIS A 280 -4.21 15.74 10.20
N THR A 281 -5.47 15.65 9.80
CA THR A 281 -6.25 16.80 9.33
C THR A 281 -7.24 17.30 10.37
N ILE A 282 -7.68 16.47 11.31
CA ILE A 282 -8.63 16.86 12.37
C ILE A 282 -7.94 16.86 13.73
N TYR A 283 -7.44 15.71 14.19
CA TYR A 283 -6.98 15.56 15.58
C TYR A 283 -5.71 16.37 15.83
N TRP A 284 -4.73 16.22 14.94
CA TRP A 284 -3.46 16.90 15.02
C TRP A 284 -3.60 18.43 15.05
N PRO A 285 -4.25 19.09 14.07
CA PRO A 285 -4.39 20.54 14.11
C PRO A 285 -5.21 21.03 15.30
N ILE A 286 -6.22 20.27 15.75
CA ILE A 286 -6.97 20.63 16.96
C ILE A 286 -6.07 20.59 18.21
N MET A 287 -5.23 19.56 18.37
CA MET A 287 -4.27 19.48 19.47
C MET A 287 -3.25 20.62 19.42
N LEU A 288 -2.77 20.98 18.23
CA LEU A 288 -1.90 22.15 18.04
C LEU A 288 -2.62 23.47 18.37
N MET A 289 -3.87 23.63 17.95
CA MET A 289 -4.70 24.80 18.27
C MET A 289 -4.92 24.96 19.78
N ALA A 290 -5.10 23.85 20.51
CA ALA A 290 -5.25 23.84 21.96
C ALA A 290 -3.97 24.24 22.71
N LEU A 291 -2.81 24.00 22.09
CA LEU A 291 -1.50 24.43 22.58
C LEU A 291 -1.05 25.79 22.00
N ASP A 292 -1.88 26.43 21.19
CA ASP A 292 -1.58 27.67 20.46
C ASP A 292 -0.29 27.59 19.60
N LEU A 293 -0.11 26.46 18.93
CA LEU A 293 1.03 26.20 18.05
C LEU A 293 0.68 26.43 16.56
N PRO A 294 1.65 26.85 15.72
CA PRO A 294 1.47 26.93 14.28
C PRO A 294 1.05 25.57 13.68
N LEU A 295 0.17 25.60 12.67
CA LEU A 295 -0.32 24.41 11.99
C LEU A 295 0.57 24.06 10.78
N PRO A 296 0.68 22.75 10.43
CA PRO A 296 1.38 22.34 9.21
C PRO A 296 0.77 22.96 7.97
N LYS A 297 1.60 23.24 6.96
CA LYS A 297 1.16 23.92 5.73
C LYS A 297 0.38 22.99 4.79
N LYS A 298 0.73 21.70 4.76
CA LYS A 298 0.10 20.69 3.90
C LYS A 298 0.12 19.31 4.54
N VAL A 299 -0.99 18.59 4.40
CA VAL A 299 -1.13 17.15 4.60
C VAL A 299 -1.47 16.54 3.25
N PHE A 300 -0.55 15.74 2.71
CA PHE A 300 -0.78 15.02 1.46
C PHE A 300 -1.08 13.55 1.78
N ALA A 301 -2.30 13.13 1.47
CA ALA A 301 -2.81 11.79 1.70
C ALA A 301 -2.79 10.95 0.41
N HIS A 302 -1.80 10.07 0.28
CA HIS A 302 -1.69 9.18 -0.86
C HIS A 302 -2.65 7.97 -0.75
N GLY A 303 -2.98 7.35 -1.87
CA GLY A 303 -3.76 6.12 -1.90
C GLY A 303 -2.93 4.88 -1.56
N TRP A 304 -3.60 3.73 -1.53
CA TRP A 304 -2.95 2.46 -1.24
C TRP A 304 -2.27 1.87 -2.46
N LEU A 305 -1.11 1.26 -2.22
CA LEU A 305 -0.58 0.25 -3.13
C LEU A 305 -1.23 -1.09 -2.75
N LEU A 306 -2.04 -1.63 -3.66
CA LEU A 306 -2.86 -2.81 -3.49
C LEU A 306 -2.29 -3.99 -4.26
N MET A 307 -2.79 -5.18 -3.96
CA MET A 307 -2.67 -6.37 -4.79
C MET A 307 -3.98 -6.61 -5.56
N LYS A 308 -3.97 -7.52 -6.55
CA LYS A 308 -5.19 -7.88 -7.30
C LYS A 308 -6.35 -8.36 -6.40
N ASP A 309 -6.03 -8.93 -5.24
CA ASP A 309 -6.96 -9.42 -4.21
C ASP A 309 -7.20 -8.40 -3.06
N GLY A 310 -6.82 -7.13 -3.26
CA GLY A 310 -7.05 -6.03 -2.33
C GLY A 310 -5.81 -5.65 -1.52
N LYS A 311 -6.01 -5.18 -0.27
CA LYS A 311 -4.92 -4.65 0.56
C LYS A 311 -3.86 -5.73 0.87
N MET A 312 -2.58 -5.34 0.81
CA MET A 312 -1.46 -6.19 1.25
C MET A 312 -1.59 -6.47 2.75
N SER A 313 -1.50 -7.74 3.14
CA SER A 313 -1.47 -8.14 4.53
C SER A 313 -0.77 -9.49 4.71
N LYS A 314 -0.11 -9.66 5.86
CA LYS A 314 0.60 -10.89 6.19
C LYS A 314 -0.33 -12.10 6.27
N SER A 315 -1.54 -11.92 6.80
CA SER A 315 -2.54 -12.98 6.92
C SER A 315 -3.02 -13.50 5.57
N LYS A 316 -3.04 -12.65 4.54
CA LYS A 316 -3.35 -13.06 3.15
C LYS A 316 -2.16 -13.66 2.41
N GLY A 317 -0.95 -13.59 2.97
CA GLY A 317 0.26 -14.07 2.31
C GLY A 317 0.53 -13.40 0.96
N ASN A 318 0.06 -12.16 0.76
CA ASN A 318 0.17 -11.41 -0.50
C ASN A 318 1.15 -10.23 -0.39
N VAL A 319 2.04 -10.26 0.60
CA VAL A 319 2.99 -9.17 0.89
C VAL A 319 4.20 -9.28 -0.02
N VAL A 320 4.57 -8.15 -0.63
CA VAL A 320 5.83 -8.04 -1.38
C VAL A 320 6.90 -7.43 -0.47
N ASP A 321 7.96 -8.19 -0.21
CA ASP A 321 9.13 -7.69 0.51
C ASP A 321 10.00 -6.80 -0.41
N PRO A 322 10.17 -5.50 -0.10
CA PRO A 322 11.01 -4.61 -0.89
C PRO A 322 12.46 -5.11 -1.01
N VAL A 323 12.99 -5.78 0.01
CA VAL A 323 14.36 -6.31 0.01
C VAL A 323 14.58 -7.30 -1.13
N THR A 324 13.59 -8.18 -1.36
CA THR A 324 13.64 -9.18 -2.43
C THR A 324 13.70 -8.52 -3.81
N LEU A 325 12.93 -7.45 -4.02
CA LEU A 325 12.95 -6.72 -5.29
C LEU A 325 14.27 -5.96 -5.49
N ILE A 326 14.80 -5.34 -4.44
CA ILE A 326 16.08 -4.60 -4.51
C ILE A 326 17.23 -5.55 -4.84
N ASP A 327 17.30 -6.71 -4.18
CA ASP A 327 18.42 -7.65 -4.36
C ASP A 327 18.48 -8.25 -5.77
N ARG A 328 17.32 -8.42 -6.40
CA ARG A 328 17.25 -9.02 -7.74
C ARG A 328 17.27 -8.00 -8.87
N TYR A 329 16.56 -6.88 -8.72
CA TYR A 329 16.30 -5.92 -9.81
C TYR A 329 17.03 -4.58 -9.63
N GLY A 330 17.66 -4.37 -8.48
CA GLY A 330 18.35 -3.13 -8.13
C GLY A 330 17.43 -2.10 -7.47
N LEU A 331 18.06 -1.24 -6.66
CA LEU A 331 17.38 -0.21 -5.89
C LEU A 331 16.56 0.76 -6.75
N ASP A 332 17.19 1.32 -7.78
CA ASP A 332 16.57 2.35 -8.61
C ASP A 332 15.38 1.82 -9.42
N ALA A 333 15.37 0.53 -9.78
CA ALA A 333 14.22 -0.10 -10.42
C ALA A 333 12.99 -0.08 -9.52
N LEU A 334 13.15 -0.42 -8.23
CA LEU A 334 12.07 -0.37 -7.26
C LEU A 334 11.59 1.07 -7.02
N ARG A 335 12.53 2.00 -6.80
CA ARG A 335 12.19 3.42 -6.57
C ARG A 335 11.46 4.03 -7.75
N TYR A 336 11.92 3.75 -8.97
CA TYR A 336 11.25 4.18 -10.20
C TYR A 336 9.82 3.66 -10.25
N TYR A 337 9.63 2.34 -10.08
CA TYR A 337 8.30 1.73 -10.15
C TYR A 337 7.33 2.35 -9.15
N LEU A 338 7.75 2.49 -7.89
CA LEU A 338 6.92 3.04 -6.81
C LEU A 338 6.40 4.44 -7.13
N LEU A 339 7.21 5.28 -7.79
CA LEU A 339 6.86 6.67 -8.09
C LEU A 339 6.29 6.88 -9.50
N ARG A 340 6.46 5.90 -10.40
CA ARG A 340 6.03 5.97 -11.81
C ARG A 340 4.68 5.32 -12.07
N GLU A 341 4.43 4.15 -11.49
CA GLU A 341 3.32 3.28 -11.90
C GLU A 341 1.96 3.84 -11.46
N VAL A 342 1.89 4.35 -10.24
CA VAL A 342 0.63 4.81 -9.62
C VAL A 342 0.64 6.33 -9.49
N PRO A 343 -0.40 7.03 -9.97
CA PRO A 343 -0.58 8.44 -9.65
C PRO A 343 -0.64 8.68 -8.14
N PHE A 344 0.31 9.46 -7.61
CA PHE A 344 0.36 9.78 -6.19
C PHE A 344 -0.92 10.49 -5.75
N GLY A 345 -1.61 9.98 -4.72
CA GLY A 345 -2.96 10.42 -4.34
C GLY A 345 -4.08 9.42 -4.70
N SER A 346 -3.84 8.52 -5.65
CA SER A 346 -4.79 7.46 -6.03
C SER A 346 -4.37 6.11 -5.48
N ASP A 347 -5.33 5.19 -5.36
CA ASP A 347 -5.01 3.78 -5.16
C ASP A 347 -4.43 3.20 -6.45
N GLY A 348 -3.48 2.29 -6.34
CA GLY A 348 -2.93 1.56 -7.47
C GLY A 348 -2.64 0.11 -7.13
N VAL A 349 -2.51 -0.73 -8.15
CA VAL A 349 -2.31 -2.17 -7.97
C VAL A 349 -0.89 -2.53 -8.37
N PHE A 350 -0.11 -3.08 -7.44
CA PHE A 350 1.15 -3.73 -7.74
C PHE A 350 0.88 -5.02 -8.50
N THR A 351 1.55 -5.19 -9.64
CA THR A 351 1.59 -6.46 -10.36
C THR A 351 3.03 -6.81 -10.72
N PRO A 352 3.45 -8.08 -10.56
CA PRO A 352 4.74 -8.55 -11.06
C PRO A 352 4.96 -8.21 -12.53
N GLU A 353 3.92 -8.35 -13.34
CA GLU A 353 3.93 -8.04 -14.77
C GLU A 353 4.25 -6.56 -15.01
N GLY A 354 3.48 -5.65 -14.39
CA GLY A 354 3.73 -4.21 -14.51
C GLY A 354 5.11 -3.80 -14.00
N PHE A 355 5.60 -4.44 -12.93
CA PHE A 355 6.94 -4.19 -12.41
C PHE A 355 8.04 -4.52 -13.43
N VAL A 356 8.00 -5.72 -14.01
CA VAL A 356 8.98 -6.17 -15.00
C VAL A 356 8.86 -5.38 -16.31
N GLU A 357 7.64 -5.05 -16.74
CA GLU A 357 7.39 -4.21 -17.92
C GLU A 357 7.98 -2.82 -17.78
N ARG A 358 7.84 -2.17 -16.62
CA ARG A 358 8.45 -0.85 -16.38
C ARG A 358 9.96 -0.88 -16.44
N ILE A 359 10.59 -1.93 -15.91
CA ILE A 359 12.04 -2.08 -16.00
C ILE A 359 12.46 -2.28 -17.46
N ASN A 360 11.80 -3.19 -18.17
CA ASN A 360 12.17 -3.51 -19.54
C ASN A 360 11.93 -2.34 -20.50
N TYR A 361 10.74 -1.74 -20.49
CA TYR A 361 10.37 -0.73 -21.46
C TYR A 361 10.97 0.63 -21.13
N ASP A 362 10.75 1.13 -19.91
CA ASP A 362 11.13 2.50 -19.57
C ASP A 362 12.65 2.57 -19.29
N LEU A 363 13.16 1.70 -18.41
CA LEU A 363 14.53 1.79 -17.92
C LEU A 363 15.56 1.16 -18.89
N ALA A 364 15.35 -0.07 -19.34
CA ALA A 364 16.31 -0.78 -20.19
C ALA A 364 16.21 -0.34 -21.66
N ASN A 365 15.03 -0.40 -22.26
CA ASN A 365 14.85 -0.19 -23.71
C ASN A 365 14.86 1.28 -24.14
N ASP A 366 14.38 2.20 -23.28
CA ASP A 366 14.36 3.64 -23.62
C ASP A 366 15.64 4.32 -23.11
N LEU A 367 15.77 4.54 -21.79
CA LEU A 367 16.89 5.28 -21.20
C LEU A 367 18.24 4.55 -21.33
N GLY A 368 18.29 3.27 -20.96
CA GLY A 368 19.51 2.46 -21.00
C GLY A 368 20.06 2.33 -22.42
N ASN A 369 19.18 2.07 -23.39
CA ASN A 369 19.54 1.99 -24.80
C ASN A 369 19.97 3.36 -25.37
N LEU A 370 19.30 4.46 -24.99
CA LEU A 370 19.68 5.81 -25.42
C LEU A 370 21.13 6.14 -25.02
N LEU A 371 21.48 5.89 -23.75
CA LEU A 371 22.84 6.09 -23.27
C LEU A 371 23.83 5.20 -24.04
N ASN A 372 23.52 3.90 -24.18
CA ASN A 372 24.40 2.94 -24.84
C ASN A 372 24.67 3.33 -26.31
N ARG A 373 23.62 3.62 -27.07
CA ARG A 373 23.73 4.07 -28.48
C ARG A 373 24.56 5.35 -28.58
N THR A 374 24.29 6.33 -27.72
CA THR A 374 25.01 7.62 -27.73
C THR A 374 26.50 7.42 -27.46
N VAL A 375 26.85 6.73 -26.37
CA VAL A 375 28.25 6.45 -26.01
C VAL A 375 28.95 5.63 -27.10
N ALA A 376 28.28 4.64 -27.70
CA ALA A 376 28.84 3.85 -28.79
C ALA A 376 29.11 4.68 -30.05
N MET A 377 28.19 5.56 -30.43
CA MET A 377 28.36 6.45 -31.60
C MET A 377 29.48 7.48 -31.37
N VAL A 378 29.54 8.10 -30.19
CA VAL A 378 30.61 9.04 -29.84
C VAL A 378 31.98 8.36 -29.87
N ASN A 379 32.10 7.16 -29.30
CA ASN A 379 33.33 6.37 -29.37
C ASN A 379 33.72 6.02 -30.80
N LYS A 380 32.74 5.68 -31.65
CA LYS A 380 32.98 5.26 -33.02
C LYS A 380 33.37 6.40 -33.95
N TYR A 381 32.74 7.56 -33.81
CA TYR A 381 32.85 8.66 -34.77
C TYR A 381 33.82 9.76 -34.35
N PHE A 382 34.09 9.91 -33.05
CA PHE A 382 34.92 10.98 -32.50
C PHE A 382 35.91 10.50 -31.44
N ASP A 383 36.28 9.21 -31.46
CA ASP A 383 37.22 8.59 -30.51
C ASP A 383 36.89 8.89 -29.04
N GLY A 384 35.59 8.92 -28.74
CA GLY A 384 35.07 9.14 -27.39
C GLY A 384 34.95 10.61 -26.99
N ARG A 385 35.32 11.56 -27.85
CA ARG A 385 35.35 12.98 -27.50
C ARG A 385 34.11 13.72 -27.97
N ILE A 386 33.52 14.49 -27.06
CA ILE A 386 32.47 15.47 -27.36
C ILE A 386 33.12 16.85 -27.28
N GLN A 387 32.96 17.65 -28.33
CA GLN A 387 33.43 19.04 -28.36
C GLN A 387 32.43 19.98 -27.66
N SER A 388 32.80 21.25 -27.51
CA SER A 388 31.92 22.23 -26.84
C SER A 388 30.73 22.59 -27.72
N TYR A 389 29.66 23.11 -27.09
CA TYR A 389 28.46 23.53 -27.80
C TYR A 389 28.74 24.63 -28.83
N GLU A 390 28.26 24.44 -30.07
CA GLU A 390 28.32 25.45 -31.14
C GLU A 390 26.95 26.07 -31.48
N GLY A 391 25.91 25.77 -30.68
CA GLY A 391 24.53 26.12 -31.02
C GLY A 391 23.85 25.08 -31.93
N PRO A 392 22.63 25.37 -32.39
CA PRO A 392 21.90 24.50 -33.31
C PRO A 392 22.52 24.53 -34.71
N VAL A 393 22.81 23.35 -35.27
CA VAL A 393 23.38 23.17 -36.62
C VAL A 393 22.38 22.46 -37.53
N THR A 394 21.69 21.43 -37.02
CA THR A 394 20.67 20.71 -37.77
C THR A 394 19.28 21.31 -37.57
N ALA A 395 18.36 21.02 -38.48
CA ALA A 395 16.96 21.45 -38.37
C ALA A 395 16.23 20.85 -37.14
N PHE A 396 16.80 19.83 -36.48
CA PHE A 396 16.19 19.14 -35.35
C PHE A 396 16.75 19.59 -33.99
N ASP A 397 17.86 20.32 -33.97
CA ASP A 397 18.60 20.72 -32.76
C ASP A 397 17.80 21.69 -31.89
N GLU A 398 17.29 22.76 -32.51
CA GLU A 398 16.47 23.77 -31.82
C GLU A 398 15.15 23.17 -31.30
N PRO A 399 14.38 22.37 -32.07
CA PRO A 399 13.22 21.66 -31.54
C PRO A 399 13.52 20.76 -30.34
N LEU A 400 14.66 20.06 -30.31
CA LEU A 400 15.03 19.20 -29.16
C LEU A 400 15.37 20.04 -27.93
N SER A 401 16.19 21.09 -28.11
CA SER A 401 16.59 22.00 -27.03
C SER A 401 15.38 22.72 -26.43
N SER A 402 14.49 23.23 -27.28
CA SER A 402 13.21 23.82 -26.86
C SER A 402 12.29 22.83 -26.14
N PHE A 403 12.29 21.56 -26.54
CA PHE A 403 11.52 20.52 -25.85
C PHE A 403 12.08 20.24 -24.46
N SER A 404 13.40 20.23 -24.29
CA SER A 404 14.04 20.04 -22.98
C SER A 404 13.60 21.11 -21.96
N GLN A 405 13.53 22.38 -22.38
CA GLN A 405 13.08 23.48 -21.53
C GLN A 405 11.62 23.29 -21.08
N LYS A 406 10.73 22.92 -22.01
CA LYS A 406 9.32 22.62 -21.69
C LYS A 406 9.19 21.42 -20.75
N THR A 407 10.05 20.40 -20.90
CA THR A 407 10.08 19.25 -20.00
C THR A 407 10.48 19.67 -18.60
N ILE A 408 11.47 20.55 -18.43
CA ILE A 408 11.90 21.05 -17.11
C ILE A 408 10.76 21.81 -16.43
N GLU A 409 10.09 22.70 -17.15
CA GLU A 409 8.94 23.47 -16.64
C GLU A 409 7.78 22.55 -16.20
N ALA A 410 7.40 21.59 -17.06
CA ALA A 410 6.33 20.64 -16.75
C ALA A 410 6.70 19.69 -15.60
N TYR A 411 7.96 19.26 -15.53
CA TYR A 411 8.49 18.46 -14.43
C TYR A 411 8.43 19.24 -13.12
N GLU A 412 8.89 20.50 -13.12
CA GLU A 412 8.92 21.36 -11.94
C GLU A 412 7.51 21.60 -11.40
N GLN A 413 6.57 21.92 -12.27
CA GLN A 413 5.17 22.10 -11.90
C GLN A 413 4.58 20.83 -11.26
N ALA A 414 4.83 19.66 -11.87
CA ALA A 414 4.30 18.39 -11.38
C ALA A 414 4.90 18.00 -10.03
N ILE A 415 6.23 18.09 -9.86
CA ILE A 415 6.88 17.67 -8.61
C ILE A 415 6.53 18.61 -7.45
N GLU A 416 6.40 19.93 -7.67
CA GLU A 416 5.94 20.87 -6.63
C GLU A 416 4.52 20.54 -6.13
N ASN A 417 3.70 19.93 -6.98
CA ASN A 417 2.36 19.43 -6.64
C ASN A 417 2.35 17.97 -6.13
N MET A 418 3.51 17.33 -5.95
CA MET A 418 3.68 15.91 -5.58
C MET A 418 3.15 14.92 -6.62
N GLU A 419 3.00 15.35 -7.87
CA GLU A 419 2.58 14.51 -9.00
C GLU A 419 3.79 13.77 -9.59
N PHE A 420 4.43 12.94 -8.78
CA PHE A 420 5.69 12.25 -9.12
C PHE A 420 5.62 11.45 -10.43
N SER A 421 4.51 10.74 -10.67
CA SER A 421 4.31 9.95 -11.88
C SER A 421 4.18 10.84 -13.13
N VAL A 422 3.61 12.04 -12.98
CA VAL A 422 3.48 13.04 -14.06
C VAL A 422 4.85 13.64 -14.38
N ALA A 423 5.63 14.00 -13.34
CA ALA A 423 6.99 14.49 -13.51
C ALA A 423 7.88 13.46 -14.25
N LEU A 424 7.84 12.19 -13.83
CA LEU A 424 8.57 11.11 -14.50
C LEU A 424 8.02 10.84 -15.92
N SER A 425 6.72 10.96 -16.16
CA SER A 425 6.15 10.80 -17.50
C SER A 425 6.62 11.90 -18.46
N SER A 426 6.62 13.16 -18.03
CA SER A 426 7.16 14.29 -18.81
C SER A 426 8.64 14.11 -19.11
N LEU A 427 9.41 13.60 -18.15
CA LEU A 427 10.81 13.26 -18.37
C LEU A 427 10.99 12.12 -19.38
N TRP A 428 10.18 11.07 -19.30
CA TRP A 428 10.25 9.96 -20.26
C TRP A 428 9.85 10.38 -21.68
N GLN A 429 8.92 11.32 -21.83
CA GLN A 429 8.63 11.92 -23.14
C GLN A 429 9.86 12.60 -23.75
N PHE A 430 10.73 13.22 -22.93
CA PHE A 430 12.00 13.78 -23.39
C PHE A 430 13.01 12.70 -23.76
N VAL A 431 13.10 11.61 -22.99
CA VAL A 431 13.93 10.45 -23.34
C VAL A 431 13.50 9.86 -24.70
N SER A 432 12.21 9.58 -24.88
CA SER A 432 11.69 9.05 -26.14
C SER A 432 11.87 10.04 -27.30
N ARG A 433 11.70 11.35 -27.08
CA ARG A 433 11.97 12.41 -28.08
C ARG A 433 13.45 12.43 -28.49
N THR A 434 14.35 12.19 -27.54
CA THR A 434 15.80 12.11 -27.78
C THR A 434 16.17 10.85 -28.55
N ASN A 435 15.54 9.70 -28.26
CA ASN A 435 15.67 8.50 -29.10
C ASN A 435 15.21 8.76 -30.54
N LYS A 436 14.06 9.41 -30.72
CA LYS A 436 13.56 9.79 -32.05
C LYS A 436 14.50 10.74 -32.78
N TYR A 437 15.18 11.64 -32.07
CA TYR A 437 16.16 12.54 -32.65
C TYR A 437 17.33 11.79 -33.31
N ILE A 438 17.75 10.65 -32.76
CA ILE A 438 18.74 9.77 -33.42
C ILE A 438 18.22 9.30 -34.78
N ASP A 439 16.95 8.89 -34.84
CA ASP A 439 16.38 8.33 -36.06
C ASP A 439 16.13 9.41 -37.13
N GLU A 440 15.72 10.62 -36.72
CA GLU A 440 15.53 11.79 -37.58
C GLU A 440 16.84 12.32 -38.18
N THR A 441 17.92 12.27 -37.41
CA THR A 441 19.24 12.79 -37.83
C THR A 441 20.09 11.74 -38.54
N ALA A 442 19.78 10.46 -38.36
CA ALA A 442 20.48 9.31 -38.94
C ALA A 442 22.02 9.43 -38.89
N PRO A 443 22.66 9.45 -37.71
CA PRO A 443 24.11 9.67 -37.55
C PRO A 443 24.99 8.76 -38.41
N TRP A 444 24.54 7.53 -38.65
CA TRP A 444 25.24 6.55 -39.50
C TRP A 444 25.29 6.93 -40.99
N VAL A 445 24.42 7.81 -41.44
CA VAL A 445 24.46 8.41 -42.78
C VAL A 445 25.39 9.61 -42.78
N LEU A 446 25.24 10.51 -41.79
CA LEU A 446 26.11 11.69 -41.66
C LEU A 446 27.59 11.29 -41.57
N ALA A 447 27.92 10.24 -40.82
CA ALA A 447 29.28 9.73 -40.66
C ALA A 447 29.94 9.20 -41.95
N LYS A 448 29.18 8.99 -43.03
CA LYS A 448 29.73 8.55 -44.33
C LYS A 448 30.15 9.73 -45.22
N ASP A 449 29.71 10.94 -44.89
CA ASP A 449 29.93 12.15 -45.66
C ASP A 449 30.83 13.12 -44.89
N LYS A 450 32.04 13.34 -45.39
CA LYS A 450 33.04 14.19 -44.71
C LYS A 450 32.61 15.66 -44.63
N ASP A 451 31.77 16.11 -45.55
CA ASP A 451 31.29 17.50 -45.55
C ASP A 451 30.22 17.74 -44.46
N LYS A 452 29.74 16.67 -43.80
CA LYS A 452 28.72 16.72 -42.74
C LYS A 452 29.24 16.45 -41.34
N GLU A 453 30.55 16.54 -41.15
CA GLU A 453 31.19 16.30 -39.86
C GLU A 453 30.64 17.24 -38.77
N LYS A 454 30.33 18.49 -39.13
CA LYS A 454 29.78 19.49 -38.20
C LYS A 454 28.37 19.11 -37.71
N GLU A 455 27.51 18.63 -38.60
CA GLU A 455 26.18 18.13 -38.25
C GLU A 455 26.29 16.91 -37.34
N LEU A 456 27.16 15.96 -37.67
CA LEU A 456 27.38 14.77 -36.83
C LEU A 456 27.88 15.14 -35.43
N GLN A 457 28.81 16.10 -35.34
CA GLN A 457 29.32 16.65 -34.08
C GLN A 457 28.19 17.27 -33.26
N SER A 458 27.33 18.07 -33.89
CA SER A 458 26.16 18.68 -33.24
C SER A 458 25.20 17.61 -32.71
N VAL A 459 24.92 16.58 -33.50
CA VAL A 459 24.02 15.50 -33.10
C VAL A 459 24.55 14.75 -31.88
N MET A 460 25.84 14.42 -31.85
CA MET A 460 26.45 13.76 -30.69
C MET A 460 26.40 14.65 -29.43
N TYR A 461 26.63 15.95 -29.59
CA TYR A 461 26.55 16.91 -28.50
C TYR A 461 25.14 16.97 -27.90
N HIS A 462 24.12 17.17 -28.75
CA HIS A 462 22.72 17.28 -28.29
C HIS A 462 22.24 16.01 -27.59
N LEU A 463 22.65 14.82 -28.06
CA LEU A 463 22.34 13.56 -27.38
C LEU A 463 22.96 13.49 -25.97
N ALA A 464 24.23 13.87 -25.84
CA ALA A 464 24.92 13.85 -24.56
C ALA A 464 24.35 14.88 -23.58
N GLU A 465 24.03 16.09 -24.06
CA GLU A 465 23.44 17.15 -23.23
C GLU A 465 22.03 16.76 -22.76
N SER A 466 21.21 16.17 -23.63
CA SER A 466 19.90 15.63 -23.25
C SER A 466 20.00 14.53 -22.19
N LEU A 467 20.99 13.63 -22.30
CA LEU A 467 21.24 12.60 -21.28
C LEU A 467 21.73 13.20 -19.96
N ARG A 468 22.57 14.26 -20.00
CA ARG A 468 23.00 14.98 -18.79
C ARG A 468 21.81 15.63 -18.09
N ILE A 469 20.97 16.36 -18.83
CA ILE A 469 19.74 16.99 -18.29
C ILE A 469 18.83 15.92 -17.68
N THR A 470 18.65 14.80 -18.39
CA THR A 470 17.87 13.65 -17.89
C THR A 470 18.43 13.12 -16.58
N ALA A 471 19.75 12.93 -16.48
CA ALA A 471 20.39 12.46 -15.27
C ALA A 471 20.18 13.45 -14.10
N VAL A 472 20.28 14.76 -14.33
CA VAL A 472 20.01 15.76 -13.29
C VAL A 472 18.57 15.65 -12.76
N LEU A 473 17.58 15.55 -13.66
CA LEU A 473 16.16 15.42 -13.33
C LEU A 473 15.80 14.08 -12.66
N LEU A 474 16.64 13.05 -12.83
CA LEU A 474 16.45 11.75 -12.17
C LEU A 474 17.00 11.69 -10.75
N GLN A 475 17.89 12.60 -10.32
CA GLN A 475 18.50 12.58 -8.98
C GLN A 475 17.52 12.50 -7.80
N PRO A 476 16.33 13.14 -7.85
CA PRO A 476 15.35 12.97 -6.79
C PRO A 476 14.77 11.55 -6.71
N PHE A 477 14.60 10.90 -7.86
CA PHE A 477 13.91 9.62 -7.99
C PHE A 477 14.84 8.42 -7.84
N LEU A 478 16.01 8.50 -8.47
CA LEU A 478 16.98 7.42 -8.61
C LEU A 478 18.30 7.85 -7.99
N THR A 479 18.90 6.97 -7.20
CA THR A 479 20.03 7.30 -6.31
C THR A 479 21.38 6.87 -6.89
N GLN A 480 21.39 5.91 -7.81
CA GLN A 480 22.61 5.35 -8.40
C GLN A 480 22.73 5.64 -9.90
N THR A 481 21.60 5.61 -10.61
CA THR A 481 21.50 5.71 -12.07
C THR A 481 21.99 7.05 -12.61
N PRO A 482 21.65 8.21 -12.01
CA PRO A 482 22.19 9.50 -12.45
C PRO A 482 23.72 9.53 -12.48
N GLU A 483 24.37 9.04 -11.42
CA GLU A 483 25.83 9.03 -11.35
C GLU A 483 26.44 8.05 -12.37
N LYS A 484 25.81 6.90 -12.62
CA LYS A 484 26.23 5.99 -13.70
C LYS A 484 26.13 6.66 -15.09
N ILE A 485 25.08 7.45 -15.34
CA ILE A 485 24.93 8.22 -16.58
C ILE A 485 26.06 9.27 -16.67
N PHE A 486 26.26 10.07 -15.62
CA PHE A 486 27.32 11.08 -15.58
C PHE A 486 28.71 10.47 -15.82
N ALA A 487 29.01 9.34 -15.17
CA ALA A 487 30.28 8.64 -15.35
C ALA A 487 30.49 8.19 -16.81
N GLN A 488 29.48 7.58 -17.45
CA GLN A 488 29.59 7.16 -18.85
C GLN A 488 29.67 8.34 -19.83
N LEU A 489 29.08 9.49 -19.50
CA LEU A 489 29.24 10.73 -20.28
C LEU A 489 30.56 11.46 -20.02
N GLY A 490 31.33 11.06 -19.01
CA GLY A 490 32.56 11.76 -18.59
C GLY A 490 32.32 13.07 -17.82
N VAL A 491 31.13 13.24 -17.24
CA VAL A 491 30.75 14.43 -16.47
C VAL A 491 31.27 14.31 -15.03
N THR A 492 32.42 14.93 -14.78
CA THR A 492 33.07 14.97 -13.46
C THR A 492 32.86 16.28 -12.71
N ASP A 493 32.57 17.36 -13.43
CA ASP A 493 32.31 18.68 -12.85
C ASP A 493 30.97 18.68 -12.10
N ALA A 494 31.03 18.85 -10.78
CA ALA A 494 29.84 18.86 -9.92
C ALA A 494 28.87 20.00 -10.29
N SER A 495 29.35 21.12 -10.85
CA SER A 495 28.46 22.21 -11.24
C SER A 495 27.50 21.80 -12.34
N LEU A 496 27.86 20.82 -13.18
CA LEU A 496 27.05 20.28 -14.27
C LEU A 496 26.02 19.23 -13.83
N LYS A 497 26.01 18.88 -12.54
CA LYS A 497 25.08 17.93 -11.92
C LYS A 497 23.99 18.63 -11.10
N THR A 498 23.95 19.96 -11.13
CA THR A 498 23.03 20.79 -10.32
C THR A 498 21.75 21.16 -11.07
N TRP A 499 20.70 21.56 -10.35
CA TRP A 499 19.47 22.08 -10.96
C TRP A 499 19.72 23.33 -11.83
N ASP A 500 20.55 24.26 -11.36
CA ASP A 500 20.81 25.50 -12.10
C ASP A 500 21.48 25.23 -13.45
N SER A 501 22.23 24.13 -13.55
CA SER A 501 22.90 23.72 -14.79
C SER A 501 21.97 23.22 -15.89
N ILE A 502 20.68 23.00 -15.61
CA ILE A 502 19.72 22.54 -16.63
C ILE A 502 18.79 23.66 -17.10
N GLN A 503 18.85 24.85 -16.47
CA GLN A 503 18.04 26.02 -16.86
C GLN A 503 18.41 26.59 -18.24
N SER A 504 19.52 26.15 -18.81
CA SER A 504 19.90 26.46 -20.18
C SER A 504 20.53 25.23 -20.82
N PHE A 505 20.21 25.02 -22.10
CA PHE A 505 20.82 23.95 -22.88
C PHE A 505 22.25 24.31 -23.25
N GLY A 506 23.11 23.31 -23.34
CA GLY A 506 24.45 23.47 -23.88
C GLY A 506 25.54 23.73 -22.83
N GLN A 507 25.37 23.20 -21.62
CA GLN A 507 26.34 23.39 -20.53
C GLN A 507 27.52 22.39 -20.57
N LEU A 508 27.42 21.29 -21.31
CA LEU A 508 28.54 20.39 -21.52
C LEU A 508 29.72 21.11 -22.17
N LYS A 509 30.87 21.04 -21.50
CA LYS A 509 32.16 21.40 -22.07
C LYS A 509 32.71 20.23 -22.88
N SER A 510 33.98 20.31 -23.27
CA SER A 510 34.63 19.12 -23.85
C SER A 510 34.74 18.01 -22.81
N VAL A 511 34.09 16.88 -23.09
CA VAL A 511 34.09 15.68 -22.25
C VAL A 511 34.51 14.46 -23.06
N THR A 512 35.02 13.44 -22.38
CA THR A 512 35.33 12.14 -23.00
C THR A 512 34.42 11.08 -22.41
N VAL A 513 33.59 10.48 -23.25
CA VAL A 513 32.68 9.41 -22.83
C VAL A 513 33.46 8.15 -22.48
N GLN A 514 32.89 7.34 -21.61
CA GLN A 514 33.45 6.06 -21.19
C GLN A 514 32.42 4.96 -21.43
N LYS A 515 32.87 3.86 -22.04
CA LYS A 515 32.02 2.68 -22.18
C LYS A 515 31.80 2.07 -20.80
N GLY A 516 30.55 2.01 -20.35
CA GLY A 516 30.16 1.34 -19.11
C GLY A 516 29.35 0.07 -19.35
N GLU A 517 28.98 -0.57 -18.25
CA GLU A 517 27.99 -1.65 -18.25
C GLU A 517 26.58 -1.09 -18.58
N PRO A 518 25.69 -1.92 -19.14
CA PRO A 518 24.28 -1.55 -19.30
C PRO A 518 23.68 -1.08 -17.97
N LEU A 519 22.96 0.05 -17.98
CA LEU A 519 22.35 0.61 -16.75
C LEU A 519 21.36 -0.36 -16.11
N PHE A 520 20.56 -1.02 -16.95
CA PHE A 520 19.53 -1.97 -16.56
C PHE A 520 19.61 -3.17 -17.51
N PRO A 521 19.86 -4.40 -17.01
CA PRO A 521 19.78 -5.59 -17.84
C PRO A 521 18.32 -5.84 -18.25
N ARG A 522 18.12 -6.30 -19.48
CA ARG A 522 16.80 -6.73 -19.93
C ARG A 522 16.42 -8.04 -19.22
N LEU A 523 15.18 -8.10 -18.77
CA LEU A 523 14.60 -9.20 -18.02
C LEU A 523 13.79 -10.12 -18.93
N GLU A 524 13.91 -11.43 -18.71
CA GLU A 524 13.00 -12.41 -19.32
C GLU A 524 11.65 -12.39 -18.58
N ALA A 525 10.64 -11.84 -19.24
CA ALA A 525 9.42 -11.42 -18.54
C ALA A 525 8.69 -12.57 -17.83
N GLU A 526 8.56 -13.72 -18.49
CA GLU A 526 7.85 -14.89 -17.94
C GLU A 526 8.56 -15.43 -16.69
N ASP A 527 9.88 -15.59 -16.75
CA ASP A 527 10.70 -16.11 -15.65
C ASP A 527 10.69 -15.16 -14.44
N GLU A 528 10.81 -13.86 -14.68
CA GLU A 528 10.85 -12.87 -13.60
C GLU A 528 9.49 -12.66 -12.95
N VAL A 529 8.41 -12.66 -13.74
CA VAL A 529 7.05 -12.65 -13.20
C VAL A 529 6.79 -13.88 -12.35
N ALA A 530 7.20 -15.07 -12.80
CA ALA A 530 7.09 -16.30 -12.03
C ALA A 530 7.91 -16.23 -10.72
N TYR A 531 9.13 -15.70 -10.77
CA TYR A 531 9.96 -15.50 -9.59
C TYR A 531 9.30 -14.58 -8.57
N ILE A 532 8.83 -13.40 -8.96
CA ILE A 532 8.21 -12.45 -8.03
C ILE A 532 6.97 -13.10 -7.39
N LYS A 533 6.12 -13.77 -8.18
CA LYS A 533 4.95 -14.50 -7.66
C LYS A 533 5.35 -15.56 -6.62
N SER A 534 6.44 -16.29 -6.85
CA SER A 534 6.95 -17.29 -5.89
C SER A 534 7.44 -16.69 -4.58
N LYS A 535 7.89 -15.42 -4.59
CA LYS A 535 8.39 -14.70 -3.40
C LYS A 535 7.31 -13.93 -2.66
N MET A 536 6.23 -13.59 -3.34
CA MET A 536 5.05 -12.98 -2.75
C MET A 536 4.29 -13.92 -1.84
N GLN A 537 4.32 -15.21 -2.16
CA GLN A 537 3.87 -16.26 -1.25
C GLN A 537 4.87 -16.31 -0.09
N GLY A 538 4.62 -15.49 0.93
CA GLY A 538 5.36 -15.56 2.19
C GLY A 538 5.37 -17.00 2.69
N THR A 539 6.46 -17.39 3.35
CA THR A 539 6.65 -18.70 3.98
C THR A 539 5.35 -19.18 4.63
N ALA A 540 4.61 -20.03 3.91
CA ALA A 540 3.72 -20.98 4.54
C ALA A 540 4.57 -21.75 5.56
N PRO A 541 3.98 -22.21 6.69
CA PRO A 541 4.68 -23.09 7.61
C PRO A 541 5.46 -24.13 6.80
N LYS A 542 6.74 -24.35 7.15
CA LYS A 542 7.52 -25.46 6.59
C LYS A 542 6.58 -26.65 6.47
N GLU A 543 6.36 -27.12 5.24
CA GLU A 543 5.82 -28.44 5.06
C GLU A 543 6.77 -29.35 5.85
N GLU A 544 6.31 -29.80 7.02
CA GLU A 544 6.70 -31.10 7.52
C GLU A 544 6.57 -32.04 6.33
N PRO A 545 7.55 -32.95 6.11
CA PRO A 545 7.55 -33.79 4.92
C PRO A 545 6.17 -34.39 4.77
N LYS A 546 5.44 -33.90 3.77
CA LYS A 546 4.09 -34.35 3.47
C LYS A 546 4.20 -35.86 3.35
N GLN A 547 3.67 -36.58 4.34
CA GLN A 547 3.13 -37.89 4.06
C GLN A 547 2.24 -37.68 2.84
N GLU A 548 2.54 -38.42 1.76
CA GLU A 548 1.82 -38.35 0.49
C GLU A 548 0.32 -38.23 0.72
N GLU A 549 -0.19 -36.99 0.71
CA GLU A 549 -1.62 -36.74 0.58
C GLU A 549 -1.96 -37.21 -0.83
N LYS A 550 -2.62 -38.37 -0.89
CA LYS A 550 -3.21 -38.87 -2.12
C LYS A 550 -3.99 -37.73 -2.75
N ALA A 551 -3.57 -37.33 -3.94
CA ALA A 551 -4.33 -36.44 -4.79
C ALA A 551 -5.79 -36.90 -4.77
N HIS A 552 -6.70 -36.06 -4.30
CA HIS A 552 -8.11 -36.29 -4.55
C HIS A 552 -8.28 -36.27 -6.07
N GLU A 553 -8.62 -37.43 -6.64
CA GLU A 553 -8.92 -37.59 -8.06
C GLU A 553 -9.98 -36.55 -8.45
N ARG A 554 -9.55 -35.48 -9.11
CA ARG A 554 -10.49 -34.54 -9.73
C ARG A 554 -11.03 -35.23 -10.97
N LEU A 555 -12.35 -35.37 -11.02
CA LEU A 555 -13.02 -35.77 -12.25
C LEU A 555 -12.73 -34.75 -13.36
N PRO A 556 -12.76 -35.16 -14.64
CA PRO A 556 -12.63 -34.25 -15.77
C PRO A 556 -13.63 -33.10 -15.67
N GLU A 557 -13.23 -31.91 -16.10
CA GLU A 557 -14.12 -30.76 -16.22
C GLU A 557 -15.27 -31.08 -17.19
N ILE A 558 -16.50 -30.73 -16.80
CA ILE A 558 -17.70 -30.87 -17.64
C ILE A 558 -18.21 -29.50 -18.09
N THR A 559 -18.91 -29.44 -19.20
CA THR A 559 -19.55 -28.20 -19.68
C THR A 559 -20.82 -27.90 -18.89
N ILE A 560 -21.30 -26.65 -18.94
CA ILE A 560 -22.60 -26.28 -18.35
C ILE A 560 -23.76 -27.04 -19.00
N ASP A 561 -23.64 -27.41 -20.27
CA ASP A 561 -24.64 -28.20 -20.99
C ASP A 561 -24.74 -29.63 -20.43
N ASP A 562 -23.59 -30.21 -20.05
CA ASP A 562 -23.55 -31.52 -19.39
C ASP A 562 -24.27 -31.49 -18.04
N PHE A 563 -24.10 -30.43 -17.25
CA PHE A 563 -24.84 -30.24 -16.01
C PHE A 563 -26.34 -30.04 -16.25
N MET A 564 -26.71 -29.17 -17.20
CA MET A 564 -28.11 -28.87 -17.54
C MET A 564 -28.86 -30.06 -18.17
N SER A 565 -28.13 -31.05 -18.68
CA SER A 565 -28.68 -32.32 -19.14
C SER A 565 -29.20 -33.20 -18.00
N THR A 566 -28.82 -32.94 -16.75
CA THR A 566 -29.31 -33.65 -15.57
C THR A 566 -30.57 -32.99 -15.03
N GLU A 567 -31.62 -33.78 -14.77
CA GLU A 567 -32.87 -33.28 -14.21
C GLU A 567 -32.91 -33.49 -12.70
N LEU A 568 -32.58 -32.44 -11.96
CA LEU A 568 -32.63 -32.40 -10.50
C LEU A 568 -33.95 -31.79 -10.04
N ARG A 569 -34.69 -32.49 -9.18
CA ARG A 569 -35.96 -32.02 -8.63
C ARG A 569 -36.04 -32.19 -7.12
N VAL A 570 -36.75 -31.27 -6.48
CA VAL A 570 -37.13 -31.39 -5.06
C VAL A 570 -38.16 -32.50 -4.91
N ALA A 571 -37.89 -33.47 -4.05
CA ALA A 571 -38.80 -34.58 -3.75
C ALA A 571 -38.95 -34.76 -2.24
N GLU A 572 -40.15 -35.09 -1.79
CA GLU A 572 -40.42 -35.37 -0.39
C GLU A 572 -40.47 -36.87 -0.14
N VAL A 573 -39.79 -37.35 0.91
CA VAL A 573 -39.85 -38.76 1.29
C VAL A 573 -41.18 -39.04 1.99
N ILE A 574 -42.07 -39.78 1.34
CA ILE A 574 -43.38 -40.13 1.91
C ILE A 574 -43.38 -41.49 2.61
N HIS A 575 -42.44 -42.37 2.26
CA HIS A 575 -42.27 -43.66 2.90
C HIS A 575 -40.83 -44.16 2.74
N ALA A 576 -40.31 -44.84 3.76
CA ALA A 576 -39.01 -45.49 3.74
C ALA A 576 -39.12 -46.87 4.41
N GLU A 577 -38.48 -47.88 3.84
CA GLU A 577 -38.35 -49.20 4.47
C GLU A 577 -37.02 -49.89 4.12
N PRO A 578 -36.48 -50.76 4.99
CA PRO A 578 -35.28 -51.55 4.66
C PRO A 578 -35.54 -52.57 3.53
N VAL A 579 -34.57 -52.74 2.63
CA VAL A 579 -34.67 -53.77 1.58
C VAL A 579 -34.38 -55.15 2.17
N LYS A 580 -35.27 -56.12 1.97
CA LYS A 580 -35.12 -57.49 2.47
C LYS A 580 -33.81 -58.12 1.98
N LYS A 581 -33.01 -58.67 2.91
CA LYS A 581 -31.69 -59.28 2.64
C LYS A 581 -30.62 -58.30 2.13
N ALA A 582 -30.78 -56.99 2.34
CA ALA A 582 -29.75 -55.98 2.08
C ALA A 582 -29.68 -54.98 3.24
N ASP A 583 -28.67 -55.15 4.09
CA ASP A 583 -28.42 -54.38 5.32
C ASP A 583 -28.02 -52.91 5.08
N ARG A 584 -27.66 -52.56 3.84
CA ARG A 584 -27.19 -51.21 3.46
C ARG A 584 -28.21 -50.38 2.67
N LEU A 585 -29.34 -50.95 2.27
CA LEU A 585 -30.26 -50.30 1.34
C LEU A 585 -31.59 -49.94 2.01
N LEU A 586 -32.02 -48.69 1.83
CA LEU A 586 -33.39 -48.26 2.07
C LEU A 586 -34.12 -48.10 0.74
N LYS A 587 -35.38 -48.52 0.72
CA LYS A 587 -36.32 -48.27 -0.36
C LYS A 587 -37.19 -47.08 0.04
N LEU A 588 -37.08 -46.00 -0.72
CA LEU A 588 -37.77 -44.75 -0.50
C LEU A 588 -38.87 -44.58 -1.55
N GLN A 589 -40.06 -44.18 -1.10
CA GLN A 589 -41.09 -43.62 -1.97
C GLN A 589 -41.00 -42.10 -1.86
N LEU A 590 -40.76 -41.47 -3.00
CA LEU A 590 -40.60 -40.02 -3.12
C LEU A 590 -41.83 -39.44 -3.82
N ASP A 591 -42.31 -38.31 -3.32
CA ASP A 591 -43.35 -37.50 -3.94
C ASP A 591 -42.73 -36.27 -4.62
N LEU A 592 -42.87 -36.20 -5.94
CA LEU A 592 -42.43 -35.08 -6.77
C LEU A 592 -43.56 -34.07 -7.01
N GLY A 593 -44.70 -34.20 -6.34
CA GLY A 593 -45.89 -33.34 -6.51
C GLY A 593 -46.73 -33.67 -7.75
N PHE A 594 -46.10 -34.15 -8.83
CA PHE A 594 -46.78 -34.59 -10.06
C PHE A 594 -46.71 -36.10 -10.31
N GLU A 595 -45.79 -36.81 -9.64
CA GLU A 595 -45.69 -38.27 -9.70
C GLU A 595 -45.05 -38.82 -8.41
N LYS A 596 -45.24 -40.12 -8.17
CA LYS A 596 -44.53 -40.85 -7.11
C LYS A 596 -43.46 -41.73 -7.72
N ARG A 597 -42.30 -41.81 -7.05
CA ARG A 597 -41.14 -42.50 -7.59
C ARG A 597 -40.42 -43.32 -6.51
N GLN A 598 -40.02 -44.53 -6.86
CA GLN A 598 -39.24 -45.39 -5.99
C GLN A 598 -37.73 -45.16 -6.21
N VAL A 599 -37.00 -44.86 -5.15
CA VAL A 599 -35.53 -44.78 -5.16
C VAL A 599 -34.97 -45.72 -4.11
N VAL A 600 -34.01 -46.54 -4.50
CA VAL A 600 -33.27 -47.41 -3.57
C VAL A 600 -31.92 -46.76 -3.30
N SER A 601 -31.64 -46.43 -2.04
CA SER A 601 -30.45 -45.67 -1.65
C SER A 601 -29.63 -46.39 -0.57
N GLY A 602 -28.31 -46.25 -0.66
CA GLY A 602 -27.31 -46.92 0.19
C GLY A 602 -27.15 -46.35 1.60
N ILE A 603 -28.17 -45.71 2.15
CA ILE A 603 -28.07 -44.86 3.35
C ILE A 603 -28.53 -45.54 4.64
N ALA A 604 -28.87 -46.84 4.60
CA ALA A 604 -29.47 -47.56 5.75
C ALA A 604 -28.58 -47.63 6.99
N LYS A 605 -27.27 -47.43 6.84
CA LYS A 605 -26.32 -47.38 7.97
C LYS A 605 -26.31 -46.04 8.71
N HIS A 606 -26.78 -44.98 8.07
CA HIS A 606 -26.70 -43.61 8.59
C HIS A 606 -28.07 -43.03 8.95
N TYR A 607 -29.15 -43.59 8.40
CA TYR A 607 -30.51 -43.12 8.64
C TYR A 607 -31.44 -44.27 8.96
N LYS A 608 -32.32 -44.06 9.94
CA LYS A 608 -33.48 -44.92 10.17
C LYS A 608 -34.65 -44.49 9.27
N PRO A 609 -35.52 -45.42 8.82
CA PRO A 609 -36.64 -45.07 7.95
C PRO A 609 -37.53 -43.93 8.48
N GLU A 610 -37.74 -43.88 9.80
CA GLU A 610 -38.61 -42.89 10.45
C GLU A 610 -38.00 -41.48 10.42
N GLU A 611 -36.68 -41.35 10.34
CA GLU A 611 -35.97 -40.06 10.31
C GLU A 611 -36.07 -39.38 8.94
N LEU A 612 -36.44 -40.14 7.91
CA LEU A 612 -36.47 -39.68 6.52
C LEU A 612 -37.84 -39.18 6.09
N VAL A 613 -38.92 -39.75 6.63
CA VAL A 613 -40.29 -39.39 6.23
C VAL A 613 -40.55 -37.90 6.51
N GLY A 614 -41.04 -37.17 5.51
CA GLY A 614 -41.29 -35.73 5.54
C GLY A 614 -40.09 -34.86 5.17
N ARG A 615 -38.89 -35.42 4.97
CA ARG A 615 -37.72 -34.64 4.50
C ARG A 615 -37.82 -34.35 3.01
N LYS A 616 -37.46 -33.12 2.63
CA LYS A 616 -37.25 -32.72 1.22
C LYS A 616 -35.80 -32.96 0.82
N VAL A 617 -35.63 -33.75 -0.23
CA VAL A 617 -34.33 -34.17 -0.77
C VAL A 617 -34.21 -33.77 -2.24
N ILE A 618 -32.98 -33.68 -2.72
CA ILE A 618 -32.70 -33.50 -4.15
C ILE A 618 -32.69 -34.87 -4.82
N CYS A 619 -33.56 -35.07 -5.82
CA CYS A 619 -33.68 -36.29 -6.59
C CYS A 619 -33.31 -36.06 -8.06
N VAL A 620 -32.44 -36.90 -8.61
CA VAL A 620 -32.15 -36.98 -10.04
C VAL A 620 -33.21 -37.82 -10.72
N THR A 621 -34.00 -37.22 -11.62
CA THR A 621 -35.21 -37.83 -12.19
C THR A 621 -35.06 -38.32 -13.63
N ASN A 622 -33.97 -38.02 -14.33
CA ASN A 622 -33.77 -38.47 -15.72
C ASN A 622 -32.69 -39.55 -15.87
N LEU A 623 -32.31 -40.21 -14.77
CA LEU A 623 -31.49 -41.42 -14.81
C LEU A 623 -32.29 -42.62 -15.31
N LYS A 624 -31.65 -43.49 -16.09
CA LYS A 624 -32.23 -44.76 -16.52
C LYS A 624 -32.50 -45.64 -15.29
N PRO A 625 -33.71 -46.19 -15.11
CA PRO A 625 -34.01 -47.06 -13.97
C PRO A 625 -33.09 -48.29 -13.90
N VAL A 626 -32.67 -48.64 -12.70
CA VAL A 626 -31.79 -49.79 -12.42
C VAL A 626 -32.40 -50.71 -11.36
N LYS A 627 -32.17 -52.02 -11.47
CA LYS A 627 -32.57 -52.96 -10.42
C LYS A 627 -31.44 -53.14 -9.42
N LEU A 628 -31.70 -52.83 -8.15
CA LEU A 628 -30.77 -53.00 -7.03
C LEU A 628 -31.33 -54.06 -6.08
N ARG A 629 -30.64 -55.20 -5.97
CA ARG A 629 -31.05 -56.33 -5.10
C ARG A 629 -32.51 -56.78 -5.28
N GLY A 630 -33.02 -56.69 -6.51
CA GLY A 630 -34.38 -57.11 -6.87
C GLY A 630 -35.41 -55.98 -6.86
N GLU A 631 -35.10 -54.84 -6.24
CA GLU A 631 -35.97 -53.66 -6.19
C GLU A 631 -35.63 -52.68 -7.33
N LEU A 632 -36.63 -52.02 -7.91
CA LEU A 632 -36.42 -51.03 -8.97
C LEU A 632 -36.08 -49.66 -8.35
N SER A 633 -34.96 -49.05 -8.75
CA SER A 633 -34.61 -47.66 -8.44
C SER A 633 -34.78 -46.82 -9.69
N GLN A 634 -35.65 -45.82 -9.63
CA GLN A 634 -36.04 -44.97 -10.76
C GLN A 634 -35.40 -43.57 -10.67
N GLY A 635 -34.35 -43.41 -9.86
CA GLY A 635 -33.65 -42.14 -9.67
C GLY A 635 -32.53 -42.28 -8.65
N MET A 636 -31.97 -41.14 -8.26
CA MET A 636 -30.90 -41.08 -7.26
C MET A 636 -31.13 -39.87 -6.37
N ILE A 637 -30.96 -40.03 -5.06
CA ILE A 637 -30.92 -38.90 -4.13
C ILE A 637 -29.48 -38.48 -3.87
N LEU A 638 -29.23 -37.20 -3.66
CA LEU A 638 -27.88 -36.67 -3.44
C LEU A 638 -27.50 -36.69 -1.95
N ALA A 639 -26.24 -37.06 -1.68
CA ALA A 639 -25.66 -37.09 -0.34
C ALA A 639 -24.17 -36.73 -0.41
N GLY A 640 -23.64 -36.12 0.64
CA GLY A 640 -22.20 -35.94 0.85
C GLY A 640 -21.69 -36.92 1.91
N GLU A 641 -20.47 -37.44 1.73
CA GLU A 641 -19.79 -38.29 2.71
C GLU A 641 -18.40 -37.70 3.00
N ASP A 642 -18.10 -37.47 4.28
CA ASP A 642 -16.74 -37.15 4.74
C ASP A 642 -16.45 -37.93 6.02
N ASN A 643 -15.24 -38.51 6.11
CA ASN A 643 -14.77 -39.29 7.26
C ASN A 643 -15.76 -40.36 7.80
N GLY A 644 -16.53 -41.00 6.89
CA GLY A 644 -17.52 -42.03 7.22
C GLY A 644 -18.86 -41.48 7.75
N VAL A 645 -19.07 -40.16 7.69
CA VAL A 645 -20.34 -39.49 8.02
C VAL A 645 -21.05 -39.13 6.72
N LEU A 646 -22.22 -39.74 6.47
CA LEU A 646 -23.03 -39.48 5.29
C LEU A 646 -24.22 -38.57 5.62
N SER A 647 -24.33 -37.44 4.93
CA SER A 647 -25.42 -36.46 5.06
C SER A 647 -26.21 -36.30 3.77
N LEU A 648 -27.55 -36.31 3.84
CA LEU A 648 -28.40 -36.07 2.68
C LEU A 648 -28.38 -34.58 2.29
N ALA A 649 -28.27 -34.29 0.99
CA ALA A 649 -28.45 -32.94 0.49
C ALA A 649 -29.94 -32.56 0.58
N ALA A 650 -30.23 -31.59 1.44
CA ALA A 650 -31.57 -31.09 1.68
C ALA A 650 -31.77 -29.71 1.04
N VAL A 651 -33.03 -29.35 0.84
CA VAL A 651 -33.45 -28.02 0.37
C VAL A 651 -34.42 -27.40 1.36
N ASP A 652 -34.62 -26.08 1.28
CA ASP A 652 -35.53 -25.37 2.16
C ASP A 652 -36.95 -25.94 2.09
N SER A 653 -37.60 -26.07 3.25
CA SER A 653 -38.93 -26.69 3.37
C SER A 653 -40.03 -25.91 2.63
N SER A 654 -39.83 -24.62 2.33
CA SER A 654 -40.77 -23.78 1.58
C SER A 654 -40.85 -24.13 0.09
N LEU A 655 -39.87 -24.82 -0.49
CA LEU A 655 -39.86 -25.14 -1.92
C LEU A 655 -40.88 -26.24 -2.26
N ALA A 656 -41.72 -26.01 -3.27
CA ALA A 656 -42.74 -26.98 -3.68
C ALA A 656 -42.13 -28.28 -4.23
N ASN A 657 -42.77 -29.42 -3.95
CA ASN A 657 -42.37 -30.72 -4.51
C ASN A 657 -42.44 -30.65 -6.05
N GLY A 658 -41.42 -31.20 -6.71
CA GLY A 658 -41.28 -31.17 -8.16
C GLY A 658 -40.56 -29.96 -8.73
N THR A 659 -40.20 -28.97 -7.90
CA THR A 659 -39.40 -27.81 -8.34
C THR A 659 -38.08 -28.26 -8.95
N ARG A 660 -37.78 -27.79 -10.17
CA ARG A 660 -36.51 -28.09 -10.86
C ARG A 660 -35.39 -27.23 -10.28
N ILE A 661 -34.30 -27.88 -9.90
CA ILE A 661 -33.07 -27.22 -9.44
C ILE A 661 -32.24 -26.87 -10.68
N LYS A 662 -31.70 -25.64 -10.70
CA LYS A 662 -30.92 -25.08 -11.80
C LYS A 662 -29.60 -24.55 -11.28
#